data_AF-A0A932CME4-F1
#
_entry.id   AF-A0A932CME4-F1
#
_cell.length_a   1.000
_cell.length_b   1.000
_cell.length_c   1.000
_cell.angle_alpha   90.00
_cell.angle_beta   90.00
_cell.angle_gamma   90.00
#
_symmetry.space_group_name_H-M   'P 1'
#
loop_
_entity.id
_entity.type
_entity.pdbx_description
1 polymer ?
#
loop_
_entity_poly.entity_id
_entity_poly.type
_entity_poly.pdbx_seq_one_letter_code
_entity_poly.pdbx_strand_id
1 'polypeptide(L)'
;MHKWFAILSLAVLVSFEATVVRDARREWKGWQRAFERLEGSLAPAPGSARKRGTPGSRPERRANRNGDYEIHQVVLAPLGRVDRCPTCHLGLDRPELAEARQPFGSHPGPYLSQHAPERFGCTLCHGGQGVATRTRAAHGRVKDWPEPLWPSPYIQSSCGRCHPISLLREPIFLQGRKLYSQDNDLAGALLLSEGRKLFQERGCWACHKVEGYRGLEKPGPPLSRIGEKVGPDWLLQWLKNPQAYLPRTAMPNFGLTHRQALSLTAYLLTRNPAAVRASKAEGPEPGPRANEAPGSPEREAARKRGGQLFRQARCISCHALEGRGGLIGPALDRIGDKAKREWLIQWIADPRRYYPRSHMPRFRFSPEEREALVDYLLQELSEGEDPGSRLPPGSDPGRDPALLQEGKRLVKELGCFGCHEIPGFEQEAEVGPELTRFGDKPPEELDFGRLAGRIARTPQAWTLKKLQDPRVFRDTLKMPDPRLSLEEARALTVYLLSLSGEPVPAAYRYRRDGGDPRGPAHPPGPFGRLLRDLRCLTCHTLGARGGDLAPSLSLEGSQVTEEWLSEFLRHPNFLRPILAPRMPDFNLSPEEIRTVVESMRVILVNDEIDEARTETRGEGRVPMAREGETLYQRLGCRACHQLGLRGGSLGPELTRVGARLKEGWIFRWLKDPQRYRPGALQPDYGLSDHEASALAIYLADLKEEPRNHQKAE
;
A
#
# COMPACT_ATOMS: atom_id res chain seq x y z
N MET A 1 10.99 81.05 -17.36
CA MET A 1 11.11 80.12 -16.22
C MET A 1 9.79 79.86 -15.50
N HIS A 2 9.02 80.88 -15.09
CA HIS A 2 7.79 80.68 -14.30
C HIS A 2 6.70 79.80 -14.95
N LYS A 3 6.47 79.90 -16.26
CA LYS A 3 5.50 79.03 -16.98
C LYS A 3 5.91 77.55 -16.97
N TRP A 4 7.19 77.27 -17.16
CA TRP A 4 7.74 75.91 -17.11
C TRP A 4 7.69 75.32 -15.69
N PHE A 5 7.96 76.13 -14.67
CA PHE A 5 7.80 75.72 -13.28
C PHE A 5 6.33 75.35 -12.96
N ALA A 6 5.37 76.19 -13.36
CA ALA A 6 3.95 75.91 -13.15
C ALA A 6 3.47 74.62 -13.85
N ILE A 7 3.91 74.39 -15.10
CA ILE A 7 3.59 73.16 -15.84
C ILE A 7 4.20 71.94 -15.14
N LEU A 8 5.46 72.02 -14.70
CA LEU A 8 6.13 70.93 -13.99
C LEU A 8 5.46 70.64 -12.64
N SER A 9 5.11 71.66 -11.87
CA SER A 9 4.39 71.51 -10.59
C SER A 9 3.02 70.86 -10.80
N LEU A 10 2.27 71.26 -11.84
CA LEU A 10 1.00 70.63 -12.18
C LEU A 10 1.21 69.16 -12.61
N ALA A 11 2.22 68.87 -13.42
CA ALA A 11 2.54 67.50 -13.82
C ALA A 11 2.92 66.62 -12.62
N VAL A 12 3.69 67.15 -11.66
CA VAL A 12 4.03 66.44 -10.42
C VAL A 12 2.78 66.20 -9.58
N LEU A 13 1.92 67.21 -9.40
CA LEU A 13 0.67 67.08 -8.64
C LEU A 13 -0.25 66.01 -9.26
N VAL A 14 -0.46 66.07 -10.58
CA VAL A 14 -1.25 65.07 -11.31
C VAL A 14 -0.63 63.68 -11.19
N SER A 15 0.70 63.56 -11.25
CA SER A 15 1.39 62.28 -11.07
C SER A 15 1.25 61.72 -9.65
N PHE A 16 1.24 62.59 -8.64
CA PHE A 16 1.06 62.23 -7.24
C PHE A 16 -0.39 61.78 -7.00
N GLU A 17 -1.38 62.54 -7.45
CA GLU A 17 -2.79 62.15 -7.39
C GLU A 17 -3.04 60.84 -8.13
N ALA A 18 -2.47 60.66 -9.33
CA ALA A 18 -2.58 59.41 -10.08
C ALA A 18 -1.99 58.22 -9.31
N THR A 19 -0.90 58.42 -8.56
CA THR A 19 -0.26 57.39 -7.74
C THR A 19 -1.11 57.05 -6.52
N VAL A 20 -1.68 58.04 -5.83
CA VAL A 20 -2.60 57.84 -4.70
C VAL A 20 -3.87 57.10 -5.15
N VAL A 21 -4.49 57.53 -6.26
CA VAL A 21 -5.66 56.86 -6.83
C VAL A 21 -5.33 55.42 -7.23
N ARG A 22 -4.15 55.20 -7.85
CA ARG A 22 -3.69 53.87 -8.23
C ARG A 22 -3.45 52.98 -7.01
N ASP A 23 -2.94 53.52 -5.91
CA ASP A 23 -2.72 52.76 -4.67
C ASP A 23 -4.03 52.41 -3.95
N ALA A 24 -4.98 53.35 -3.90
CA ALA A 24 -6.31 53.13 -3.33
C ALA A 24 -7.14 52.10 -4.12
N ARG A 25 -6.88 51.99 -5.43
CA ARG A 25 -7.58 51.08 -6.35
C ARG A 25 -6.81 49.78 -6.65
N ARG A 26 -5.82 49.40 -5.83
CA ARG A 26 -5.16 48.09 -5.98
C ARG A 26 -6.16 46.95 -5.83
N GLU A 27 -6.05 45.96 -6.71
CA GLU A 27 -6.97 44.81 -6.83
C GLU A 27 -7.14 44.05 -5.50
N TRP A 28 -6.04 43.77 -4.79
CA TRP A 28 -6.07 43.07 -3.50
C TRP A 28 -6.87 43.79 -2.41
N LYS A 29 -6.86 45.13 -2.36
CA LYS A 29 -7.71 45.92 -1.44
C LYS A 29 -9.20 45.75 -1.76
N GLY A 30 -9.55 45.45 -3.01
CA GLY A 30 -10.91 45.09 -3.41
C GLY A 30 -11.36 43.76 -2.79
N TRP A 31 -10.47 42.76 -2.73
CA TRP A 31 -10.76 41.47 -2.13
C TRP A 31 -10.96 41.56 -0.60
N GLN A 32 -10.13 42.34 0.10
CA GLN A 32 -10.28 42.54 1.55
C GLN A 32 -11.57 43.29 1.90
N ARG A 33 -11.93 44.34 1.12
CA ARG A 33 -13.24 45.02 1.22
C ARG A 33 -14.42 44.06 1.04
N ALA A 34 -14.31 43.15 0.08
CA ALA A 34 -15.36 42.18 -0.18
C ALA A 34 -15.47 41.14 0.95
N PHE A 35 -14.34 40.72 1.53
CA PHE A 35 -14.34 39.84 2.70
C PHE A 35 -14.92 40.51 3.94
N GLU A 36 -14.59 41.79 4.18
CA GLU A 36 -15.16 42.58 5.27
C GLU A 36 -16.69 42.62 5.23
N ARG A 37 -17.24 42.85 4.03
CA ARG A 37 -18.69 42.81 3.81
C ARG A 37 -19.29 41.42 4.06
N LEU A 38 -18.58 40.37 3.66
CA LEU A 38 -19.00 38.98 3.92
C LEU A 38 -19.02 38.71 5.43
N GLU A 39 -17.96 39.05 6.16
CA GLU A 39 -17.89 38.89 7.61
C GLU A 39 -18.99 39.67 8.33
N GLY A 40 -19.29 40.89 7.88
CA GLY A 40 -20.39 41.70 8.41
C GLY A 40 -21.78 41.10 8.18
N SER A 41 -21.93 40.21 7.19
CA SER A 41 -23.19 39.53 6.86
C SER A 41 -23.39 38.19 7.58
N LEU A 42 -22.36 37.64 8.23
CA LEU A 42 -22.46 36.41 9.00
C LEU A 42 -23.11 36.70 10.36
N ALA A 43 -24.19 36.00 10.69
CA ALA A 43 -24.80 36.08 12.02
C ALA A 43 -23.77 35.63 13.08
N PRO A 44 -23.68 36.29 14.24
CA PRO A 44 -22.83 35.82 15.32
C PRO A 44 -23.29 34.42 15.75
N ALA A 45 -22.37 33.46 15.76
CA ALA A 45 -22.68 32.10 16.21
C ALA A 45 -23.24 32.14 17.64
N PRO A 46 -24.40 31.49 17.93
CA PRO A 46 -24.91 31.44 19.28
C PRO A 46 -23.93 30.65 20.17
N GLY A 47 -23.33 31.33 21.16
CA GLY A 47 -22.42 30.71 22.12
C GLY A 47 -20.92 31.02 21.95
N SER A 48 -20.50 31.88 21.00
CA SER A 48 -19.09 32.31 20.93
C SER A 48 -18.75 33.34 22.02
N ALA A 49 -18.68 32.90 23.27
CA ALA A 49 -17.94 33.63 24.29
C ALA A 49 -16.49 33.79 23.78
N ARG A 50 -15.99 35.03 23.73
CA ARG A 50 -14.59 35.37 23.42
C ARG A 50 -13.66 34.59 24.35
N LYS A 51 -13.27 33.36 23.97
CA LYS A 51 -12.17 32.66 24.64
C LYS A 51 -10.88 33.37 24.26
N ARG A 52 -10.23 34.00 25.25
CA ARG A 52 -8.80 34.32 25.17
C ARG A 52 -8.06 33.03 24.80
N GLY A 53 -7.26 33.12 23.74
CA GLY A 53 -6.68 31.96 23.06
C GLY A 53 -5.99 31.00 24.03
N THR A 54 -6.21 29.71 23.80
CA THR A 54 -5.31 28.67 24.28
C THR A 54 -3.93 28.88 23.66
N PRO A 55 -2.83 28.70 24.41
CA PRO A 55 -1.47 28.74 23.86
C PRO A 55 -1.38 27.76 22.68
N GLY A 56 -1.09 28.26 21.47
CA GLY A 56 -1.00 27.46 20.25
C GLY A 56 -2.17 27.59 19.25
N SER A 57 -3.21 28.36 19.56
CA SER A 57 -4.26 28.69 18.57
C SER A 57 -3.77 29.68 17.51
N ARG A 58 -4.08 29.42 16.22
CA ARG A 58 -3.68 30.27 15.09
C ARG A 58 -4.32 31.67 15.18
N PRO A 59 -3.58 32.76 14.89
CA PRO A 59 -4.18 34.09 14.82
C PRO A 59 -5.17 34.15 13.65
N GLU A 60 -6.45 34.37 13.95
CA GLU A 60 -7.48 34.58 12.93
C GLU A 60 -7.13 35.80 12.05
N ARG A 61 -7.12 35.62 10.72
CA ARG A 61 -6.98 36.72 9.77
C ARG A 61 -8.33 37.42 9.64
N ARG A 62 -8.45 38.61 10.22
CA ARG A 62 -9.69 39.40 10.26
C ARG A 62 -9.64 40.56 9.28
N ALA A 63 -10.78 40.93 8.70
CA ALA A 63 -10.86 42.20 8.00
C ALA A 63 -10.61 43.37 8.96
N ASN A 64 -9.78 44.32 8.53
CA ASN A 64 -9.61 45.57 9.27
C ASN A 64 -10.84 46.47 9.05
N ARG A 65 -11.64 46.63 10.11
CA ARG A 65 -12.87 47.44 10.12
C ARG A 65 -12.64 48.95 9.99
N ASN A 66 -11.39 49.40 10.10
CA ASN A 66 -11.01 50.82 9.95
C ASN A 66 -10.55 51.15 8.51
N GLY A 67 -10.55 50.18 7.59
CA GLY A 67 -10.15 50.40 6.19
C GLY A 67 -8.65 50.35 5.91
N ASP A 68 -7.79 50.11 6.92
CA ASP A 68 -6.34 49.89 6.69
C ASP A 68 -6.10 48.44 6.25
N TYR A 69 -6.36 48.18 4.97
CA TYR A 69 -6.04 46.91 4.32
C TYR A 69 -4.53 46.70 4.25
N GLU A 70 -4.08 45.48 4.54
CA GLU A 70 -2.66 45.13 4.57
C GLU A 70 -2.31 43.94 3.68
N ILE A 71 -1.06 43.88 3.22
CA ILE A 71 -0.54 42.72 2.50
C ILE A 71 -0.10 41.70 3.54
N HIS A 72 -0.80 40.56 3.61
CA HIS A 72 -0.35 39.43 4.41
C HIS A 72 0.73 38.66 3.63
N GLN A 73 1.94 38.64 4.18
CA GLN A 73 3.10 38.00 3.57
C GLN A 73 3.70 36.94 4.49
N VAL A 74 3.87 35.73 3.96
CA VAL A 74 4.62 34.64 4.59
C VAL A 74 5.98 34.55 3.89
N VAL A 75 7.07 34.64 4.66
CA VAL A 75 8.44 34.52 4.14
C VAL A 75 9.00 33.17 4.53
N LEU A 76 9.21 32.32 3.53
CA LEU A 76 9.70 30.96 3.68
C LEU A 76 11.19 30.93 3.32
N ALA A 77 12.03 31.56 4.16
CA ALA A 77 13.45 31.73 3.90
C ALA A 77 14.18 30.39 3.58
N PRO A 78 13.95 29.27 4.30
CA PRO A 78 14.57 27.99 3.96
C PRO A 78 14.16 27.41 2.59
N LEU A 79 13.05 27.88 2.03
CA LEU A 79 12.51 27.46 0.73
C LEU A 79 12.78 28.51 -0.37
N GLY A 80 13.38 29.67 -0.02
CA GLY A 80 13.57 30.77 -0.96
C GLY A 80 12.27 31.34 -1.54
N ARG A 81 11.15 31.22 -0.81
CA ARG A 81 9.81 31.59 -1.31
C ARG A 81 9.16 32.68 -0.45
N VAL A 82 8.32 33.49 -1.10
CA VAL A 82 7.48 34.50 -0.45
C VAL A 82 6.06 34.30 -0.95
N ASP A 83 5.11 34.22 -0.03
CA ASP A 83 3.71 33.93 -0.32
C ASP A 83 2.80 35.03 0.23
N ARG A 84 2.01 35.64 -0.67
CA ARG A 84 1.01 36.67 -0.38
C ARG A 84 -0.40 36.20 -0.72
N CYS A 85 -0.62 34.92 -1.04
CA CYS A 85 -1.96 34.35 -1.24
C CYS A 85 -2.92 34.66 -0.09
N PRO A 86 -2.48 34.63 1.20
CA PRO A 86 -3.34 35.00 2.33
C PRO A 86 -3.84 36.46 2.30
N THR A 87 -3.27 37.34 1.45
CA THR A 87 -3.76 38.70 1.27
C THR A 87 -5.19 38.72 0.70
N CYS A 88 -5.54 37.75 -0.14
CA CYS A 88 -6.87 37.66 -0.76
C CYS A 88 -7.68 36.44 -0.28
N HIS A 89 -7.02 35.35 0.10
CA HIS A 89 -7.65 34.10 0.58
C HIS A 89 -7.85 34.11 2.09
N LEU A 90 -8.68 35.02 2.60
CA LEU A 90 -8.80 35.31 4.03
C LEU A 90 -9.60 34.27 4.83
N GLY A 91 -10.36 33.38 4.18
CA GLY A 91 -11.19 32.39 4.85
C GLY A 91 -10.57 30.99 5.00
N LEU A 92 -9.30 30.82 4.62
CA LEU A 92 -8.67 29.51 4.41
C LEU A 92 -8.68 28.56 5.63
N ASP A 93 -8.68 29.09 6.85
CA ASP A 93 -8.63 28.37 8.12
C ASP A 93 -9.94 28.47 8.92
N ARG A 94 -11.02 28.92 8.29
CA ARG A 94 -12.32 29.17 8.94
C ARG A 94 -13.37 28.14 8.52
N PRO A 95 -13.68 27.13 9.35
CA PRO A 95 -14.64 26.08 9.02
C PRO A 95 -16.03 26.61 8.65
N GLU A 96 -16.45 27.72 9.27
CA GLU A 96 -17.73 28.37 8.99
C GLU A 96 -17.84 28.96 7.58
N LEU A 97 -16.71 29.11 6.88
CA LEU A 97 -16.65 29.60 5.50
C LEU A 97 -16.49 28.47 4.48
N ALA A 98 -16.72 27.20 4.86
CA ALA A 98 -16.56 26.06 3.94
C ALA A 98 -17.38 26.21 2.65
N GLU A 99 -18.61 26.70 2.75
CA GLU A 99 -19.51 26.90 1.60
C GLU A 99 -19.39 28.30 0.96
N ALA A 100 -18.47 29.15 1.44
CA ALA A 100 -18.31 30.49 0.89
C ALA A 100 -17.66 30.45 -0.50
N ARG A 101 -18.05 31.39 -1.37
CA ARG A 101 -17.49 31.49 -2.72
C ARG A 101 -15.99 31.81 -2.66
N GLN A 102 -15.20 31.14 -3.50
CA GLN A 102 -13.79 31.47 -3.70
C GLN A 102 -13.62 32.97 -4.06
N PRO A 103 -12.61 33.66 -3.49
CA PRO A 103 -11.48 33.14 -2.71
C PRO A 103 -11.72 33.04 -1.18
N PHE A 104 -12.93 33.31 -0.70
CA PHE A 104 -13.25 33.37 0.75
C PHE A 104 -13.60 32.03 1.37
N GLY A 105 -13.75 30.99 0.55
CA GLY A 105 -14.01 29.63 1.01
C GLY A 105 -12.87 29.08 1.86
N SER A 106 -13.20 28.21 2.82
CA SER A 106 -12.18 27.50 3.61
C SER A 106 -11.38 26.53 2.76
N HIS A 107 -10.20 26.14 3.25
CA HIS A 107 -9.41 25.11 2.58
C HIS A 107 -10.17 23.78 2.58
N PRO A 108 -10.24 23.06 1.45
CA PRO A 108 -10.89 21.75 1.39
C PRO A 108 -10.06 20.70 2.14
N GLY A 109 -10.70 19.89 2.98
CA GLY A 109 -10.06 18.77 3.69
C GLY A 109 -9.09 19.17 4.81
N PRO A 110 -8.57 18.20 5.59
CA PRO A 110 -7.87 18.45 6.85
C PRO A 110 -6.38 18.83 6.69
N TYR A 111 -5.88 19.12 5.48
CA TYR A 111 -4.44 19.26 5.21
C TYR A 111 -3.75 20.31 6.08
N LEU A 112 -4.41 21.45 6.31
CA LEU A 112 -3.83 22.56 7.06
C LEU A 112 -3.61 22.22 8.54
N SER A 113 -4.20 21.16 9.08
CA SER A 113 -3.89 20.70 10.45
C SER A 113 -2.45 20.23 10.59
N GLN A 114 -1.90 19.59 9.54
CA GLN A 114 -0.54 19.08 9.49
C GLN A 114 0.40 20.01 8.67
N HIS A 115 -0.16 20.83 7.78
CA HIS A 115 0.56 21.71 6.86
C HIS A 115 0.15 23.18 7.07
N ALA A 116 0.63 23.79 8.15
CA ALA A 116 0.33 25.19 8.45
C ALA A 116 0.80 26.15 7.32
N PRO A 117 -0.05 27.03 6.77
CA PRO A 117 0.34 27.98 5.71
C PRO A 117 1.50 28.90 6.11
N GLU A 118 1.65 29.21 7.39
CA GLU A 118 2.74 30.03 7.93
C GLU A 118 4.09 29.32 7.80
N ARG A 119 4.06 27.99 7.79
CA ARG A 119 5.24 27.13 7.65
C ARG A 119 5.47 26.70 6.21
N PHE A 120 4.44 26.35 5.47
CA PHE A 120 4.58 25.75 4.13
C PHE A 120 4.26 26.70 2.97
N GLY A 121 3.51 27.78 3.23
CA GLY A 121 2.90 28.60 2.19
C GLY A 121 1.85 27.85 1.36
N CYS A 122 1.16 28.59 0.51
CA CYS A 122 0.21 28.08 -0.48
C CYS A 122 0.92 27.67 -1.77
N THR A 123 1.96 28.42 -2.21
CA THR A 123 2.64 28.17 -3.48
C THR A 123 3.41 26.86 -3.53
N LEU A 124 3.81 26.31 -2.37
CA LEU A 124 4.47 25.01 -2.33
C LEU A 124 3.55 23.88 -2.78
N CYS A 125 2.25 23.98 -2.45
CA CYS A 125 1.23 23.01 -2.84
C CYS A 125 0.59 23.36 -4.19
N HIS A 126 0.25 24.63 -4.39
CA HIS A 126 -0.55 25.08 -5.53
C HIS A 126 0.25 25.67 -6.68
N GLY A 127 1.55 25.92 -6.52
CA GLY A 127 2.34 26.67 -7.49
C GLY A 127 1.91 28.15 -7.53
N GLY A 128 2.08 28.80 -8.67
CA GLY A 128 1.76 30.22 -8.83
C GLY A 128 2.81 31.17 -8.25
N GLN A 129 2.56 32.46 -8.40
CA GLN A 129 3.48 33.54 -8.05
C GLN A 129 3.12 34.15 -6.69
N GLY A 130 3.76 33.67 -5.64
CA GLY A 130 3.45 34.09 -4.27
C GLY A 130 3.67 35.57 -3.99
N VAL A 131 4.55 36.26 -4.72
CA VAL A 131 4.79 37.71 -4.54
C VAL A 131 3.74 38.61 -5.20
N ALA A 132 2.93 38.06 -6.11
CA ALA A 132 1.98 38.85 -6.89
C ALA A 132 0.79 39.31 -6.04
N THR A 133 0.29 40.51 -6.34
CA THR A 133 -0.87 41.12 -5.66
C THR A 133 -2.05 41.38 -6.62
N ARG A 134 -2.00 40.74 -7.79
CA ARG A 134 -3.04 40.75 -8.83
C ARG A 134 -3.40 39.33 -9.20
N THR A 135 -4.67 39.02 -9.40
CA THR A 135 -5.13 37.63 -9.61
C THR A 135 -4.50 37.00 -10.85
N ARG A 136 -4.45 37.72 -11.98
CA ARG A 136 -3.84 37.21 -13.22
C ARG A 136 -2.35 36.85 -13.05
N ALA A 137 -1.61 37.67 -12.31
CA ALA A 137 -0.19 37.47 -12.07
C ALA A 137 0.07 36.36 -11.04
N ALA A 138 -0.73 36.29 -9.97
CA ALA A 138 -0.61 35.27 -8.93
C ALA A 138 -0.89 33.86 -9.46
N HIS A 139 -1.90 33.68 -10.31
CA HIS A 139 -2.30 32.35 -10.79
C HIS A 139 -1.55 31.90 -12.05
N GLY A 140 -0.77 32.77 -12.69
CA GLY A 140 0.13 32.40 -13.79
C GLY A 140 -0.55 31.84 -15.06
N ARG A 141 -1.80 32.21 -15.35
CA ARG A 141 -2.47 31.87 -16.63
C ARG A 141 -2.00 32.77 -17.78
N VAL A 142 -0.69 32.81 -17.98
CA VAL A 142 -0.02 33.62 -19.01
C VAL A 142 0.89 32.70 -19.81
N LYS A 143 0.97 32.92 -21.13
CA LYS A 143 1.82 32.13 -22.02
C LYS A 143 3.29 32.28 -21.59
N ASP A 144 4.03 31.18 -21.60
CA ASP A 144 5.48 31.11 -21.31
C ASP A 144 5.86 31.51 -19.85
N TRP A 145 4.92 31.35 -18.92
CA TRP A 145 5.12 31.70 -17.50
C TRP A 145 5.80 30.55 -16.71
N PRO A 146 6.83 30.83 -15.89
CA PRO A 146 7.71 29.79 -15.32
C PRO A 146 7.09 28.97 -14.17
N GLU A 147 6.25 29.56 -13.31
CA GLU A 147 5.56 28.82 -12.24
C GLU A 147 4.05 29.13 -12.26
N PRO A 148 3.27 28.48 -13.15
CA PRO A 148 1.83 28.61 -13.16
C PRO A 148 1.20 27.90 -11.95
N LEU A 149 -0.04 28.24 -11.62
CA LEU A 149 -0.83 27.48 -10.65
C LEU A 149 -1.09 26.07 -11.20
N TRP A 150 -0.92 25.04 -10.37
CA TRP A 150 -1.28 23.67 -10.72
C TRP A 150 -2.79 23.59 -10.98
N PRO A 151 -3.22 23.15 -12.17
CA PRO A 151 -4.64 22.94 -12.42
C PRO A 151 -5.17 21.82 -11.54
N SER A 152 -6.35 21.99 -10.94
CA SER A 152 -7.11 20.85 -10.43
C SER A 152 -7.38 19.90 -11.60
N PRO A 153 -7.11 18.58 -11.52
CA PRO A 153 -6.89 17.74 -10.32
C PRO A 153 -5.42 17.47 -9.93
N TYR A 154 -4.45 18.15 -10.53
CA TYR A 154 -3.02 17.77 -10.44
C TYR A 154 -2.27 18.34 -9.23
N ILE A 155 -2.92 19.14 -8.37
CA ILE A 155 -2.31 19.79 -7.21
C ILE A 155 -1.54 18.81 -6.31
N GLN A 156 -2.05 17.57 -6.16
CA GLN A 156 -1.42 16.54 -5.33
C GLN A 156 -0.03 16.10 -5.83
N SER A 157 0.39 16.48 -7.05
CA SER A 157 1.76 16.21 -7.52
C SER A 157 2.80 16.91 -6.63
N SER A 158 2.46 18.09 -6.07
CA SER A 158 3.33 18.83 -5.17
C SER A 158 3.69 18.08 -3.88
N CYS A 159 2.82 17.18 -3.41
CA CYS A 159 3.05 16.40 -2.19
C CYS A 159 4.30 15.52 -2.32
N GLY A 160 4.68 15.11 -3.53
CA GLY A 160 5.88 14.30 -3.78
C GLY A 160 7.21 14.99 -3.41
N ARG A 161 7.24 16.33 -3.35
CA ARG A 161 8.44 17.10 -2.96
C ARG A 161 8.88 16.83 -1.52
N CYS A 162 7.91 16.75 -0.61
CA CYS A 162 8.12 16.54 0.82
C CYS A 162 7.91 15.08 1.25
N HIS A 163 7.11 14.34 0.50
CA HIS A 163 6.83 12.92 0.72
C HIS A 163 7.39 12.06 -0.42
N PRO A 164 8.67 12.15 -0.81
CA PRO A 164 9.19 11.43 -1.97
C PRO A 164 9.12 9.91 -1.73
N ILE A 165 8.91 9.19 -2.82
CA ILE A 165 8.83 7.72 -2.79
C ILE A 165 10.13 7.07 -2.26
N SER A 166 11.28 7.73 -2.44
CA SER A 166 12.57 7.28 -1.93
C SER A 166 12.71 7.29 -0.40
N LEU A 167 11.81 7.97 0.32
CA LEU A 167 11.78 7.95 1.79
C LEU A 167 10.84 6.90 2.38
N LEU A 168 10.09 6.15 1.54
CA LEU A 168 9.31 5.01 2.03
C LEU A 168 10.26 3.84 2.31
N ARG A 169 10.27 3.37 3.56
CA ARG A 169 11.20 2.31 4.04
C ARG A 169 10.84 0.90 3.57
N GLU A 170 9.64 0.66 3.05
CA GLU A 170 9.18 -0.68 2.65
C GLU A 170 8.48 -0.66 1.27
N PRO A 171 8.61 -1.74 0.45
CA PRO A 171 7.89 -1.85 -0.82
C PRO A 171 6.37 -1.82 -0.60
N ILE A 172 5.66 -1.03 -1.41
CA ILE A 172 4.21 -0.80 -1.32
C ILE A 172 3.40 -2.12 -1.24
N PHE A 173 3.86 -3.21 -1.85
CA PHE A 173 3.19 -4.52 -1.85
C PHE A 173 2.98 -5.12 -0.44
N LEU A 174 3.87 -4.85 0.53
CA LEU A 174 3.69 -5.34 1.91
C LEU A 174 2.63 -4.54 2.69
N GLN A 175 2.25 -3.37 2.18
CA GLN A 175 1.27 -2.47 2.78
C GLN A 175 -0.11 -2.58 2.12
N GLY A 176 -0.39 -3.68 1.41
CA GLY A 176 -1.60 -3.88 0.60
C GLY A 176 -2.94 -3.65 1.32
N ARG A 177 -2.95 -3.53 2.66
CA ARG A 177 -4.09 -3.03 3.45
C ARG A 177 -3.90 -1.64 4.06
N LYS A 178 -2.69 -1.25 4.47
CA LYS A 178 -2.40 0.09 5.02
C LYS A 178 -2.60 1.26 4.05
N LEU A 179 -2.59 1.03 2.74
CA LEU A 179 -2.94 2.08 1.78
C LEU A 179 -4.39 2.57 1.94
N TYR A 180 -5.27 1.73 2.51
CA TYR A 180 -6.70 2.00 2.70
C TYR A 180 -7.12 2.14 4.18
N SER A 181 -6.21 1.96 5.15
CA SER A 181 -6.51 2.27 6.54
C SER A 181 -6.33 3.77 6.77
N GLN A 182 -7.05 4.32 7.75
CA GLN A 182 -6.94 5.72 8.18
C GLN A 182 -5.52 6.10 8.66
N ASP A 183 -4.58 5.14 8.71
CA ASP A 183 -3.18 5.27 9.12
C ASP A 183 -2.19 5.42 7.94
N ASN A 184 -2.67 5.78 6.73
CA ASN A 184 -1.80 6.07 5.59
C ASN A 184 -1.09 7.44 5.77
N ASP A 185 0.22 7.49 5.48
CA ASP A 185 1.09 8.67 5.57
C ASP A 185 0.64 9.85 4.65
N LEU A 186 -0.38 9.64 3.81
CA LEU A 186 -0.95 10.60 2.85
C LEU A 186 -2.49 10.60 2.86
N ALA A 187 -3.14 10.56 4.03
CA ALA A 187 -4.61 10.47 4.21
C ALA A 187 -5.48 11.59 3.55
N GLY A 188 -4.91 12.50 2.75
CA GLY A 188 -5.64 13.41 1.86
C GLY A 188 -5.19 13.38 0.39
N ALA A 189 -4.02 12.83 0.07
CA ALA A 189 -3.48 12.86 -1.29
C ALA A 189 -3.81 11.57 -2.09
N LEU A 190 -5.11 11.25 -2.18
CA LEU A 190 -5.59 9.97 -2.75
C LEU A 190 -5.11 9.70 -4.19
N LEU A 191 -5.08 10.70 -5.08
CA LEU A 191 -4.62 10.51 -6.46
C LEU A 191 -3.11 10.27 -6.54
N LEU A 192 -2.32 10.91 -5.67
CA LEU A 192 -0.88 10.62 -5.59
C LEU A 192 -0.64 9.20 -5.07
N SER A 193 -1.32 8.81 -4.00
CA SER A 193 -1.20 7.47 -3.43
C SER A 193 -1.65 6.40 -4.43
N GLU A 194 -2.77 6.62 -5.13
CA GLU A 194 -3.23 5.69 -6.18
C GLU A 194 -2.25 5.65 -7.37
N GLY A 195 -1.69 6.79 -7.78
CA GLY A 195 -0.69 6.84 -8.84
C GLY A 195 0.58 6.06 -8.51
N ARG A 196 1.07 6.14 -7.26
CA ARG A 196 2.21 5.34 -6.77
C ARG A 196 1.93 3.84 -6.84
N LYS A 197 0.76 3.46 -6.34
CA LYS A 197 0.28 2.08 -6.37
C LYS A 197 0.21 1.56 -7.80
N LEU A 198 -0.47 2.29 -8.69
CA LEU A 198 -0.59 1.90 -10.10
C LEU A 198 0.77 1.79 -10.78
N PHE A 199 1.70 2.70 -10.53
CA PHE A 199 3.04 2.65 -11.14
C PHE A 199 3.79 1.36 -10.79
N GLN A 200 3.59 0.89 -9.56
CA GLN A 200 4.16 -0.34 -9.05
C GLN A 200 3.42 -1.59 -9.54
N GLU A 201 2.09 -1.63 -9.41
CA GLU A 201 1.24 -2.75 -9.83
C GLU A 201 1.30 -3.00 -11.33
N ARG A 202 1.41 -1.93 -12.14
CA ARG A 202 1.57 -2.03 -13.59
C ARG A 202 3.02 -2.31 -14.01
N GLY A 203 3.94 -2.40 -13.05
CA GLY A 203 5.35 -2.72 -13.31
C GLY A 203 6.09 -1.66 -14.14
N CYS A 204 5.63 -0.40 -14.14
CA CYS A 204 6.22 0.64 -14.99
C CYS A 204 7.72 0.84 -14.73
N TRP A 205 8.12 0.67 -13.47
CA TRP A 205 9.50 0.81 -13.00
C TRP A 205 10.46 -0.26 -13.57
N ALA A 206 9.95 -1.34 -14.14
CA ALA A 206 10.77 -2.40 -14.75
C ALA A 206 11.35 -1.99 -16.11
N CYS A 207 10.67 -1.09 -16.82
CA CYS A 207 11.21 -0.45 -18.02
C CYS A 207 11.73 0.95 -17.73
N HIS A 208 11.13 1.68 -16.78
CA HIS A 208 11.46 3.07 -16.48
C HIS A 208 12.21 3.23 -15.17
N LYS A 209 13.39 3.85 -15.23
CA LYS A 209 14.17 4.15 -14.02
C LYS A 209 13.56 5.25 -13.17
N VAL A 210 13.30 4.95 -11.91
CA VAL A 210 12.84 5.90 -10.89
C VAL A 210 13.60 5.65 -9.58
N GLU A 211 14.18 6.69 -9.00
CA GLU A 211 14.78 6.62 -7.67
C GLU A 211 13.75 6.21 -6.61
N GLY A 212 14.11 5.28 -5.72
CA GLY A 212 13.19 4.61 -4.80
C GLY A 212 12.67 3.26 -5.30
N TYR A 213 12.74 2.98 -6.61
CA TYR A 213 12.44 1.65 -7.18
C TYR A 213 13.69 0.86 -7.61
N ARG A 214 14.87 1.48 -7.55
CA ARG A 214 16.12 0.82 -7.94
C ARG A 214 16.45 -0.34 -7.00
N GLY A 215 16.83 -1.47 -7.58
CA GLY A 215 17.15 -2.69 -6.82
C GLY A 215 15.93 -3.46 -6.31
N LEU A 216 14.70 -2.98 -6.58
CA LEU A 216 13.50 -3.77 -6.32
C LEU A 216 13.47 -5.02 -7.18
N GLU A 217 12.76 -6.02 -6.68
CA GLU A 217 12.59 -7.29 -7.34
C GLU A 217 11.71 -7.19 -8.58
N LYS A 218 12.23 -7.67 -9.72
CA LYS A 218 11.55 -7.55 -11.01
C LYS A 218 10.09 -8.05 -10.91
N PRO A 219 9.12 -7.33 -11.49
CA PRO A 219 7.70 -7.63 -11.30
C PRO A 219 7.25 -8.92 -12.00
N GLY A 220 8.00 -9.40 -12.99
CA GLY A 220 7.74 -10.65 -13.69
C GLY A 220 8.46 -11.83 -13.02
N PRO A 221 7.88 -13.04 -13.03
CA PRO A 221 8.54 -14.23 -12.49
C PRO A 221 9.82 -14.56 -13.26
N PRO A 222 10.77 -15.27 -12.63
CA PRO A 222 11.95 -15.77 -13.32
C PRO A 222 11.54 -16.71 -14.45
N LEU A 223 12.16 -16.56 -15.62
CA LEU A 223 11.91 -17.39 -16.80
C LEU A 223 13.02 -18.41 -17.05
N SER A 224 13.98 -18.52 -16.13
CA SER A 224 15.10 -19.46 -16.21
C SER A 224 14.67 -20.92 -16.31
N ARG A 225 13.49 -21.28 -15.80
CA ARG A 225 12.92 -22.65 -15.77
C ARG A 225 11.50 -22.73 -16.29
N ILE A 226 11.08 -21.78 -17.13
CA ILE A 226 9.67 -21.68 -17.55
C ILE A 226 9.17 -22.94 -18.28
N GLY A 227 10.04 -23.63 -19.02
CA GLY A 227 9.71 -24.89 -19.70
C GLY A 227 9.35 -26.06 -18.77
N GLU A 228 9.79 -26.04 -17.51
CA GLU A 228 9.37 -27.02 -16.50
C GLU A 228 7.94 -26.75 -16.02
N LYS A 229 7.50 -25.48 -16.04
CA LYS A 229 6.20 -25.06 -15.50
C LYS A 229 5.06 -25.20 -16.50
N VAL A 230 5.26 -24.71 -17.72
CA VAL A 230 4.16 -24.54 -18.69
C VAL A 230 4.37 -25.38 -19.95
N GLY A 231 3.27 -25.68 -20.63
CA GLY A 231 3.29 -26.26 -21.98
C GLY A 231 3.63 -25.22 -23.06
N PRO A 232 4.07 -25.65 -24.25
CA PRO A 232 4.37 -24.76 -25.36
C PRO A 232 3.13 -24.03 -25.88
N ASP A 233 1.98 -24.71 -25.92
CA ASP A 233 0.71 -24.15 -26.39
C ASP A 233 0.24 -23.00 -25.50
N TRP A 234 0.24 -23.22 -24.18
CA TRP A 234 -0.09 -22.20 -23.21
C TRP A 234 0.83 -20.98 -23.33
N LEU A 235 2.15 -21.20 -23.45
CA LEU A 235 3.11 -20.09 -23.52
C LEU A 235 2.94 -19.26 -24.80
N LEU A 236 2.67 -19.91 -25.93
CA LEU A 236 2.37 -19.25 -27.19
C LEU A 236 1.14 -18.34 -27.07
N GLN A 237 0.06 -18.85 -26.48
CA GLN A 237 -1.18 -18.10 -26.28
C GLN A 237 -0.99 -16.93 -25.30
N TRP A 238 -0.32 -17.18 -24.19
CA TRP A 238 0.01 -16.17 -23.19
C TRP A 238 0.78 -15.01 -23.81
N LEU A 239 1.76 -15.29 -24.68
CA LEU A 239 2.54 -14.26 -25.36
C LEU A 239 1.72 -13.48 -26.40
N LYS A 240 0.73 -14.10 -27.06
CA LYS A 240 -0.14 -13.42 -28.02
C LYS A 240 -1.13 -12.47 -27.35
N ASN A 241 -1.77 -12.89 -26.26
CA ASN A 241 -2.74 -12.06 -25.54
C ASN A 241 -2.87 -12.46 -24.06
N PRO A 242 -1.98 -11.98 -23.17
CA PRO A 242 -1.98 -12.40 -21.78
C PRO A 242 -3.26 -12.00 -21.03
N GLN A 243 -3.95 -10.95 -21.47
CA GLN A 243 -5.21 -10.47 -20.88
C GLN A 243 -6.43 -11.32 -21.23
N ALA A 244 -6.37 -12.13 -22.30
CA ALA A 244 -7.42 -13.10 -22.57
C ALA A 244 -7.46 -14.19 -21.47
N TYR A 245 -6.30 -14.51 -20.90
CA TYR A 245 -6.19 -15.46 -19.80
C TYR A 245 -6.35 -14.78 -18.43
N LEU A 246 -5.65 -13.67 -18.18
CA LEU A 246 -5.73 -12.92 -16.93
C LEU A 246 -5.99 -11.43 -17.21
N PRO A 247 -7.25 -10.96 -17.18
CA PRO A 247 -7.62 -9.60 -17.59
C PRO A 247 -6.83 -8.47 -16.90
N ARG A 248 -6.46 -8.66 -15.63
CA ARG A 248 -5.71 -7.67 -14.82
C ARG A 248 -4.21 -7.93 -14.74
N THR A 249 -3.64 -8.78 -15.62
CA THR A 249 -2.20 -9.05 -15.63
C THR A 249 -1.37 -7.80 -15.94
N ALA A 250 -0.24 -7.65 -15.22
CA ALA A 250 0.74 -6.61 -15.49
C ALA A 250 1.56 -6.86 -16.77
N MET A 251 1.56 -8.09 -17.31
CA MET A 251 2.25 -8.42 -18.55
C MET A 251 1.57 -7.72 -19.73
N PRO A 252 2.21 -6.79 -20.44
CA PRO A 252 1.57 -6.07 -21.53
C PRO A 252 1.28 -6.96 -22.74
N ASN A 253 0.30 -6.57 -23.56
CA ASN A 253 0.14 -7.15 -24.89
C ASN A 253 1.07 -6.39 -25.87
N PHE A 254 2.07 -7.09 -26.39
CA PHE A 254 3.05 -6.50 -27.31
C PHE A 254 2.55 -6.40 -28.75
N GLY A 255 1.41 -6.99 -29.08
CA GLY A 255 0.86 -7.04 -30.45
C GLY A 255 1.65 -7.99 -31.36
N LEU A 256 2.15 -9.10 -30.81
CA LEU A 256 3.01 -10.04 -31.54
C LEU A 256 2.26 -10.77 -32.64
N THR A 257 2.91 -10.96 -33.78
CA THR A 257 2.45 -11.90 -34.80
C THR A 257 2.58 -13.35 -34.29
N HIS A 258 1.87 -14.29 -34.92
CA HIS A 258 1.98 -15.71 -34.57
C HIS A 258 3.44 -16.20 -34.61
N ARG A 259 4.19 -15.85 -35.66
CA ARG A 259 5.60 -16.22 -35.80
C ARG A 259 6.46 -15.64 -34.68
N GLN A 260 6.31 -14.37 -34.35
CA GLN A 260 7.08 -13.74 -33.27
C GLN A 260 6.81 -14.40 -31.92
N ALA A 261 5.54 -14.70 -31.62
CA ALA A 261 5.16 -15.42 -30.41
C ALA A 261 5.71 -16.85 -30.39
N LEU A 262 5.72 -17.54 -31.53
CA LEU A 262 6.32 -18.86 -31.68
C LEU A 262 7.84 -18.84 -31.47
N SER A 263 8.56 -17.87 -32.05
CA SER A 263 10.00 -17.68 -31.87
C SER A 263 10.36 -17.39 -30.40
N LEU A 264 9.57 -16.57 -29.71
CA LEU A 264 9.73 -16.36 -28.26
C LEU A 264 9.45 -17.64 -27.46
N THR A 265 8.40 -18.39 -27.81
CA THR A 265 8.06 -19.67 -27.16
C THR A 265 9.20 -20.67 -27.30
N ALA A 266 9.73 -20.86 -28.51
CA ALA A 266 10.91 -21.68 -28.80
C ALA A 266 12.09 -21.31 -27.91
N TYR A 267 12.42 -20.02 -27.86
CA TYR A 267 13.56 -19.53 -27.10
C TYR A 267 13.39 -19.70 -25.59
N LEU A 268 12.20 -19.40 -25.06
CA LEU A 268 11.92 -19.44 -23.63
C LEU A 268 11.86 -20.86 -23.07
N LEU A 269 11.29 -21.82 -23.81
CA LEU A 269 11.24 -23.22 -23.38
C LEU A 269 12.62 -23.88 -23.28
N THR A 270 13.61 -23.35 -24.01
CA THR A 270 15.00 -23.84 -23.97
C THR A 270 15.85 -23.16 -22.91
N ARG A 271 15.29 -22.23 -22.12
CA ARG A 271 16.01 -21.66 -20.97
C ARG A 271 16.15 -22.76 -19.91
N ASN A 272 17.41 -23.11 -19.62
CA ASN A 272 17.87 -24.21 -18.76
C ASN A 272 17.73 -25.65 -19.33
N PRO A 273 18.55 -26.01 -20.34
CA PRO A 273 18.58 -27.36 -20.91
C PRO A 273 19.00 -28.45 -19.91
N ALA A 274 19.80 -28.10 -18.89
CA ALA A 274 20.31 -29.03 -17.90
C ALA A 274 19.19 -29.54 -16.97
N ALA A 275 18.25 -28.67 -16.57
CA ALA A 275 17.11 -29.08 -15.75
C ALA A 275 16.04 -29.84 -16.52
N VAL A 276 15.84 -29.57 -17.82
CA VAL A 276 14.96 -30.37 -18.70
C VAL A 276 15.49 -31.81 -18.87
N ARG A 277 16.83 -31.98 -18.84
CA ARG A 277 17.48 -33.30 -18.86
C ARG A 277 17.42 -33.98 -17.48
N ALA A 278 17.66 -33.24 -16.40
CA ALA A 278 17.59 -33.76 -15.03
C ALA A 278 16.15 -34.12 -14.60
N SER A 279 15.13 -33.36 -15.02
CA SER A 279 13.71 -33.67 -14.72
C SER A 279 13.22 -34.95 -15.39
N LYS A 280 13.92 -35.43 -16.43
CA LYS A 280 13.69 -36.74 -17.06
C LYS A 280 14.47 -37.88 -16.38
N ALA A 281 15.54 -37.55 -15.65
CA ALA A 281 16.42 -38.53 -15.00
C ALA A 281 16.10 -38.73 -13.50
N GLU A 282 15.52 -37.72 -12.85
CA GLU A 282 15.16 -37.69 -11.42
C GLU A 282 13.72 -37.16 -11.24
N GLY A 283 12.79 -37.62 -12.07
CA GLY A 283 11.38 -37.40 -11.78
C GLY A 283 11.05 -37.97 -10.39
N PRO A 284 10.23 -37.33 -9.55
CA PRO A 284 9.68 -38.02 -8.39
C PRO A 284 9.08 -39.35 -8.88
N GLU A 285 9.28 -40.45 -8.15
CA GLU A 285 8.55 -41.67 -8.45
C GLU A 285 7.08 -41.29 -8.67
N PRO A 286 6.44 -41.80 -9.74
CA PRO A 286 5.03 -41.53 -9.96
C PRO A 286 4.32 -41.77 -8.63
N GLY A 287 3.63 -40.74 -8.12
CA GLY A 287 2.81 -40.93 -6.93
C GLY A 287 1.93 -42.17 -7.15
N PRO A 288 1.57 -42.92 -6.10
CA PRO A 288 0.98 -44.27 -6.19
C PRO A 288 -0.28 -44.40 -7.05
N ARG A 289 -0.79 -43.30 -7.62
CA ARG A 289 -2.06 -43.14 -8.34
C ARG A 289 -1.93 -42.60 -9.77
N ALA A 290 -0.71 -42.47 -10.31
CA ALA A 290 -0.48 -42.01 -11.70
C ALA A 290 -1.21 -42.86 -12.75
N ASN A 291 -1.52 -44.12 -12.41
CA ASN A 291 -2.18 -45.11 -13.29
C ASN A 291 -3.69 -45.27 -13.01
N GLU A 292 -4.29 -44.52 -12.08
CA GLU A 292 -5.72 -44.62 -11.77
C GLU A 292 -6.58 -43.92 -12.84
N ALA A 293 -7.67 -44.57 -13.26
CA ALA A 293 -8.57 -44.05 -14.30
C ALA A 293 -9.27 -42.74 -13.86
N PRO A 294 -9.46 -41.77 -14.77
CA PRO A 294 -10.26 -40.58 -14.48
C PRO A 294 -11.64 -40.94 -13.94
N GLY A 295 -12.03 -40.37 -12.80
CA GLY A 295 -13.35 -40.61 -12.17
C GLY A 295 -13.44 -41.81 -11.22
N SER A 296 -12.33 -42.48 -10.88
CA SER A 296 -12.35 -43.54 -9.85
C SER A 296 -12.76 -43.02 -8.46
N PRO A 297 -13.39 -43.84 -7.60
CA PRO A 297 -13.69 -43.47 -6.22
C PRO A 297 -12.47 -42.99 -5.42
N GLU A 298 -11.30 -43.56 -5.70
CA GLU A 298 -10.03 -43.24 -5.06
C GLU A 298 -9.53 -41.84 -5.47
N ARG A 299 -9.69 -41.46 -6.74
CA ARG A 299 -9.40 -40.11 -7.25
C ARG A 299 -10.39 -39.08 -6.73
N GLU A 300 -11.67 -39.43 -6.65
CA GLU A 300 -12.71 -38.60 -6.04
C GLU A 300 -12.41 -38.30 -4.56
N ALA A 301 -12.01 -39.33 -3.81
CA ALA A 301 -11.62 -39.19 -2.41
C ALA A 301 -10.34 -38.33 -2.25
N ALA A 302 -9.34 -38.52 -3.13
CA ALA A 302 -8.15 -37.68 -3.17
C ALA A 302 -8.51 -36.21 -3.45
N ARG A 303 -9.39 -35.95 -4.41
CA ARG A 303 -9.85 -34.60 -4.76
C ARG A 303 -10.53 -33.91 -3.56
N LYS A 304 -11.43 -34.63 -2.87
CA LYS A 304 -12.08 -34.12 -1.65
C LYS A 304 -11.05 -33.80 -0.56
N ARG A 305 -10.05 -34.67 -0.36
CA ARG A 305 -8.94 -34.43 0.57
C ARG A 305 -8.11 -33.22 0.16
N GLY A 306 -7.78 -33.07 -1.11
CA GLY A 306 -7.09 -31.90 -1.66
C GLY A 306 -7.83 -30.59 -1.40
N GLY A 307 -9.15 -30.57 -1.62
CA GLY A 307 -9.99 -29.42 -1.29
C GLY A 307 -10.05 -29.09 0.20
N GLN A 308 -9.96 -30.10 1.09
CA GLN A 308 -9.83 -29.87 2.53
C GLN A 308 -8.49 -29.23 2.88
N LEU A 309 -7.38 -29.76 2.35
CA LEU A 309 -6.03 -29.20 2.53
C LEU A 309 -5.95 -27.76 2.03
N PHE A 310 -6.50 -27.46 0.85
CA PHE A 310 -6.57 -26.11 0.30
C PHE A 310 -7.26 -25.11 1.25
N ARG A 311 -8.36 -25.54 1.90
CA ARG A 311 -9.08 -24.74 2.89
C ARG A 311 -8.35 -24.64 4.23
N GLN A 312 -7.71 -25.71 4.70
CA GLN A 312 -6.97 -25.76 5.96
C GLN A 312 -5.71 -24.90 5.90
N ALA A 313 -4.96 -24.99 4.81
CA ALA A 313 -3.78 -24.17 4.54
C ALA A 313 -4.12 -22.73 4.12
N ARG A 314 -5.42 -22.43 3.97
CA ARG A 314 -5.95 -21.09 3.69
C ARG A 314 -5.34 -20.44 2.47
N CYS A 315 -5.17 -21.21 1.39
CA CYS A 315 -4.55 -20.74 0.14
C CYS A 315 -5.18 -19.42 -0.36
N ILE A 316 -6.51 -19.24 -0.21
CA ILE A 316 -7.25 -18.03 -0.60
C ILE A 316 -6.81 -16.76 0.17
N SER A 317 -6.19 -16.88 1.35
CA SER A 317 -5.71 -15.70 2.09
C SER A 317 -4.56 -14.98 1.38
N CYS A 318 -3.82 -15.71 0.55
CA CYS A 318 -2.73 -15.17 -0.25
C CYS A 318 -3.08 -15.13 -1.74
N HIS A 319 -3.82 -16.12 -2.24
CA HIS A 319 -4.16 -16.29 -3.65
C HIS A 319 -5.61 -15.89 -3.94
N ALA A 320 -5.83 -15.08 -4.96
CA ALA A 320 -7.18 -14.79 -5.43
C ALA A 320 -7.77 -15.97 -6.22
N LEU A 321 -9.08 -16.15 -6.09
CA LEU A 321 -9.96 -16.95 -6.94
C LEU A 321 -11.16 -16.08 -7.33
N GLU A 322 -11.42 -15.94 -8.62
CA GLU A 322 -12.51 -15.14 -9.19
C GLU A 322 -12.53 -13.70 -8.64
N GLY A 323 -11.34 -13.13 -8.42
CA GLY A 323 -11.16 -11.80 -7.84
C GLY A 323 -11.41 -11.69 -6.34
N ARG A 324 -11.64 -12.82 -5.62
CA ARG A 324 -11.78 -12.88 -4.17
C ARG A 324 -10.58 -13.58 -3.53
N GLY A 325 -10.03 -13.01 -2.46
CA GLY A 325 -8.90 -13.58 -1.74
C GLY A 325 -7.75 -12.58 -1.56
N GLY A 326 -6.55 -13.10 -1.35
CA GLY A 326 -5.33 -12.32 -1.18
C GLY A 326 -4.66 -11.90 -2.48
N LEU A 327 -3.78 -10.91 -2.38
CA LEU A 327 -2.97 -10.39 -3.49
C LEU A 327 -1.46 -10.66 -3.31
N ILE A 328 -1.08 -11.41 -2.27
CA ILE A 328 0.32 -11.76 -1.99
C ILE A 328 0.81 -12.80 -3.00
N GLY A 329 -0.02 -13.79 -3.28
CA GLY A 329 0.21 -14.82 -4.29
C GLY A 329 -0.50 -14.47 -5.59
N PRO A 330 -0.05 -15.02 -6.74
CA PRO A 330 -0.78 -14.89 -7.99
C PRO A 330 -2.16 -15.53 -7.87
N ALA A 331 -3.13 -15.01 -8.65
CA ALA A 331 -4.42 -15.66 -8.78
C ALA A 331 -4.26 -17.13 -9.23
N LEU A 332 -5.05 -18.02 -8.65
CA LEU A 332 -5.03 -19.46 -8.96
C LEU A 332 -6.11 -19.86 -9.96
N ASP A 333 -6.89 -18.90 -10.44
CA ASP A 333 -7.81 -19.08 -11.56
C ASP A 333 -7.11 -19.80 -12.69
N ARG A 334 -7.71 -20.89 -13.17
CA ARG A 334 -7.24 -21.64 -14.34
C ARG A 334 -5.81 -22.18 -14.20
N ILE A 335 -5.29 -22.37 -12.99
CA ILE A 335 -3.92 -22.88 -12.79
C ILE A 335 -3.74 -24.27 -13.45
N GLY A 336 -4.81 -25.07 -13.52
CA GLY A 336 -4.83 -26.37 -14.18
C GLY A 336 -4.59 -26.30 -15.69
N ASP A 337 -4.93 -25.18 -16.33
CA ASP A 337 -4.72 -24.97 -17.78
C ASP A 337 -3.27 -24.57 -18.11
N LYS A 338 -2.49 -24.19 -17.10
CA LYS A 338 -1.16 -23.59 -17.27
C LYS A 338 -0.05 -24.49 -16.78
N ALA A 339 -0.20 -25.01 -15.56
CA ALA A 339 0.90 -25.60 -14.82
C ALA A 339 0.92 -27.12 -14.99
N LYS A 340 2.10 -27.66 -15.29
CA LYS A 340 2.34 -29.11 -15.31
C LYS A 340 2.21 -29.68 -13.90
N ARG A 341 1.68 -30.90 -13.79
CA ARG A 341 1.51 -31.63 -12.52
C ARG A 341 2.81 -31.69 -11.73
N GLU A 342 3.88 -32.14 -12.37
CA GLU A 342 5.18 -32.36 -11.73
C GLU A 342 5.73 -31.05 -11.16
N TRP A 343 5.53 -29.95 -11.89
CA TRP A 343 5.91 -28.63 -11.42
C TRP A 343 5.11 -28.20 -10.20
N LEU A 344 3.79 -28.42 -10.17
CA LEU A 344 2.95 -28.08 -9.01
C LEU A 344 3.39 -28.87 -7.77
N ILE A 345 3.67 -30.17 -7.90
CA ILE A 345 4.15 -31.02 -6.81
C ILE A 345 5.46 -30.47 -6.23
N GLN A 346 6.42 -30.10 -7.09
CA GLN A 346 7.72 -29.57 -6.68
C GLN A 346 7.62 -28.15 -6.12
N TRP A 347 6.76 -27.30 -6.72
CA TRP A 347 6.52 -25.94 -6.24
C TRP A 347 5.90 -25.95 -4.85
N ILE A 348 4.89 -26.79 -4.58
CA ILE A 348 4.25 -26.89 -3.26
C ILE A 348 5.22 -27.45 -2.21
N ALA A 349 6.16 -28.30 -2.62
CA ALA A 349 7.19 -28.86 -1.73
C ALA A 349 8.24 -27.82 -1.29
N ASP A 350 8.75 -27.06 -2.25
CA ASP A 350 9.73 -26.00 -2.01
C ASP A 350 9.68 -24.93 -3.11
N PRO A 351 8.88 -23.86 -2.92
CA PRO A 351 8.82 -22.75 -3.88
C PRO A 351 10.18 -22.09 -4.11
N ARG A 352 11.11 -22.16 -3.12
CA ARG A 352 12.42 -21.50 -3.19
C ARG A 352 13.37 -22.14 -4.19
N ARG A 353 13.14 -23.41 -4.55
CA ARG A 353 13.88 -24.11 -5.61
C ARG A 353 13.71 -23.43 -6.98
N TYR A 354 12.54 -22.85 -7.22
CA TYR A 354 12.21 -22.14 -8.46
C TYR A 354 12.36 -20.64 -8.31
N TYR A 355 12.08 -20.12 -7.13
CA TYR A 355 12.08 -18.70 -6.86
C TYR A 355 12.58 -18.42 -5.43
N PRO A 356 13.89 -18.16 -5.24
CA PRO A 356 14.50 -18.02 -3.91
C PRO A 356 13.84 -16.97 -3.01
N ARG A 357 13.23 -15.94 -3.64
CA ARG A 357 12.53 -14.84 -2.98
C ARG A 357 11.03 -15.09 -2.76
N SER A 358 10.49 -16.25 -3.16
CA SER A 358 9.07 -16.59 -3.03
C SER A 358 8.54 -16.34 -1.61
N HIS A 359 7.41 -15.63 -1.55
CA HIS A 359 6.65 -15.39 -0.32
C HIS A 359 5.80 -16.58 0.11
N MET A 360 5.57 -17.55 -0.79
CA MET A 360 4.81 -18.75 -0.47
C MET A 360 5.57 -19.56 0.58
N PRO A 361 4.95 -19.84 1.76
CA PRO A 361 5.61 -20.58 2.81
C PRO A 361 5.68 -22.08 2.47
N ARG A 362 6.57 -22.80 3.15
CA ARG A 362 6.64 -24.26 3.05
C ARG A 362 5.67 -24.88 4.05
N PHE A 363 4.54 -25.39 3.55
CA PHE A 363 3.49 -26.03 4.36
C PHE A 363 3.86 -27.44 4.84
N ARG A 364 4.92 -28.05 4.29
CA ARG A 364 5.44 -29.38 4.69
C ARG A 364 4.41 -30.53 4.61
N PHE A 365 3.51 -30.45 3.63
CA PHE A 365 2.60 -31.54 3.27
C PHE A 365 3.35 -32.83 2.93
N SER A 366 2.76 -33.98 3.28
CA SER A 366 3.23 -35.30 2.85
C SER A 366 3.20 -35.42 1.31
N PRO A 367 3.94 -36.38 0.71
CA PRO A 367 3.81 -36.66 -0.73
C PRO A 367 2.36 -36.90 -1.18
N GLU A 368 1.58 -37.66 -0.41
CA GLU A 368 0.18 -37.99 -0.72
C GLU A 368 -0.73 -36.76 -0.60
N GLU A 369 -0.48 -35.90 0.38
CA GLU A 369 -1.20 -34.64 0.55
C GLU A 369 -0.93 -33.67 -0.58
N ARG A 370 0.33 -33.61 -1.06
CA ARG A 370 0.68 -32.80 -2.24
C ARG A 370 -0.02 -33.31 -3.49
N GLU A 371 -0.02 -34.62 -3.73
CA GLU A 371 -0.73 -35.21 -4.87
C GLU A 371 -2.24 -34.92 -4.81
N ALA A 372 -2.87 -35.15 -3.67
CA ALA A 372 -4.29 -34.86 -3.47
C ALA A 372 -4.61 -33.37 -3.71
N LEU A 373 -3.77 -32.46 -3.22
CA LEU A 373 -3.90 -31.03 -3.45
C LEU A 373 -3.72 -30.67 -4.93
N VAL A 374 -2.74 -31.26 -5.62
CA VAL A 374 -2.50 -31.02 -7.05
C VAL A 374 -3.65 -31.58 -7.90
N ASP A 375 -4.22 -32.73 -7.56
CA ASP A 375 -5.42 -33.26 -8.21
C ASP A 375 -6.59 -32.29 -8.11
N TYR A 376 -6.81 -31.72 -6.93
CA TYR A 376 -7.81 -30.68 -6.72
C TYR A 376 -7.53 -29.45 -7.59
N LEU A 377 -6.30 -28.92 -7.60
CA LEU A 377 -5.94 -27.75 -8.39
C LEU A 377 -6.09 -27.97 -9.91
N LEU A 378 -5.67 -29.11 -10.42
CA LEU A 378 -5.70 -29.40 -11.87
C LEU A 378 -7.12 -29.64 -12.39
N GLN A 379 -8.03 -30.17 -11.55
CA GLN A 379 -9.39 -30.51 -11.99
C GLN A 379 -10.39 -29.41 -11.69
N GLU A 380 -10.34 -28.81 -10.51
CA GLU A 380 -11.34 -27.83 -10.06
C GLU A 380 -10.99 -26.41 -10.50
N LEU A 381 -9.72 -26.13 -10.80
CA LEU A 381 -9.24 -24.83 -11.27
C LEU A 381 -8.72 -24.94 -12.71
N SER A 382 -9.46 -25.63 -13.55
CA SER A 382 -9.26 -25.73 -15.01
C SER A 382 -10.58 -25.44 -15.71
N GLU A 383 -10.54 -24.64 -16.77
CA GLU A 383 -11.72 -24.34 -17.60
C GLU A 383 -11.62 -25.04 -18.98
N GLY A 384 -10.55 -25.81 -19.21
CA GLY A 384 -10.23 -26.40 -20.50
C GLY A 384 -9.44 -25.45 -21.41
N GLU A 385 -8.59 -26.03 -22.26
CA GLU A 385 -7.86 -25.30 -23.29
C GLU A 385 -8.72 -25.09 -24.55
N ASP A 386 -8.54 -23.96 -25.24
CA ASP A 386 -9.12 -23.73 -26.56
C ASP A 386 -8.53 -24.71 -27.59
N PRO A 387 -9.33 -25.60 -28.22
CA PRO A 387 -8.84 -26.57 -29.19
C PRO A 387 -8.15 -25.98 -30.43
N GLY A 388 -8.47 -24.73 -30.82
CA GLY A 388 -7.96 -24.09 -32.05
C GLY A 388 -6.51 -23.61 -31.99
N SER A 389 -5.80 -23.91 -30.91
CA SER A 389 -4.55 -23.24 -30.53
C SER A 389 -3.39 -24.18 -30.23
N ARG A 390 -3.59 -25.49 -30.40
CA ARG A 390 -2.55 -26.51 -30.22
C ARG A 390 -1.54 -26.46 -31.35
N LEU A 391 -0.27 -26.46 -31.01
CA LEU A 391 0.79 -26.71 -31.94
C LEU A 391 0.58 -28.08 -32.61
N PRO A 392 1.00 -28.26 -33.88
CA PRO A 392 0.90 -29.54 -34.55
C PRO A 392 1.53 -30.65 -33.70
N PRO A 393 0.87 -31.82 -33.55
CA PRO A 393 1.43 -32.94 -32.81
C PRO A 393 2.86 -33.28 -33.29
N GLY A 394 3.81 -33.36 -32.36
CA GLY A 394 5.22 -33.65 -32.65
C GLY A 394 6.08 -32.44 -33.04
N SER A 395 5.52 -31.23 -33.12
CA SER A 395 6.33 -30.01 -33.30
C SER A 395 7.09 -29.65 -32.02
N ASP A 396 8.40 -29.43 -32.16
CA ASP A 396 9.28 -28.93 -31.09
C ASP A 396 9.92 -27.63 -31.57
N PRO A 397 9.26 -26.47 -31.36
CA PRO A 397 9.78 -25.19 -31.84
C PRO A 397 11.14 -24.85 -31.20
N GLY A 398 11.48 -25.47 -30.06
CA GLY A 398 12.78 -25.32 -29.41
C GLY A 398 13.96 -25.95 -30.17
N ARG A 399 13.72 -26.70 -31.25
CA ARG A 399 14.78 -27.28 -32.10
C ARG A 399 15.11 -26.48 -33.34
N ASP A 400 14.27 -25.51 -33.72
CA ASP A 400 14.48 -24.68 -34.91
C ASP A 400 15.47 -23.54 -34.61
N PRO A 401 16.68 -23.54 -35.20
CA PRO A 401 17.69 -22.50 -34.94
C PRO A 401 17.23 -21.09 -35.34
N ALA A 402 16.40 -20.95 -36.38
CA ALA A 402 15.91 -19.66 -36.84
C ALA A 402 14.92 -19.07 -35.84
N LEU A 403 14.01 -19.89 -35.29
CA LEU A 403 13.09 -19.47 -34.23
C LEU A 403 13.84 -19.11 -32.94
N LEU A 404 14.88 -19.86 -32.58
CA LEU A 404 15.70 -19.55 -31.40
C LEU A 404 16.44 -18.22 -31.54
N GLN A 405 17.04 -17.96 -32.71
CA GLN A 405 17.75 -16.71 -32.97
C GLN A 405 16.80 -15.51 -32.99
N GLU A 406 15.66 -15.65 -33.67
CA GLU A 406 14.62 -14.62 -33.71
C GLU A 406 14.05 -14.36 -32.31
N GLY A 407 13.75 -15.41 -31.53
CA GLY A 407 13.27 -15.28 -30.17
C GLY A 407 14.26 -14.56 -29.26
N LYS A 408 15.57 -14.88 -29.35
CA LYS A 408 16.62 -14.17 -28.62
C LYS A 408 16.64 -12.68 -28.97
N ARG A 409 16.53 -12.33 -30.25
CA ARG A 409 16.46 -10.93 -30.71
C ARG A 409 15.23 -10.21 -30.15
N LEU A 410 14.07 -10.87 -30.19
CA LEU A 410 12.81 -10.30 -29.68
C LEU A 410 12.86 -10.04 -28.17
N VAL A 411 13.48 -10.92 -27.38
CA VAL A 411 13.68 -10.69 -25.93
C VAL A 411 14.42 -9.36 -25.68
N LYS A 412 15.43 -9.06 -26.51
CA LYS A 412 16.19 -7.80 -26.42
C LYS A 412 15.35 -6.60 -26.85
N GLU A 413 14.69 -6.70 -28.01
CA GLU A 413 13.95 -5.59 -28.61
C GLU A 413 12.74 -5.15 -27.80
N LEU A 414 12.02 -6.12 -27.21
CA LEU A 414 10.84 -5.92 -26.38
C LEU A 414 11.20 -5.61 -24.92
N GLY A 415 12.44 -5.84 -24.52
CA GLY A 415 12.88 -5.51 -23.17
C GLY A 415 12.39 -6.46 -22.08
N CYS A 416 12.13 -7.74 -22.41
CA CYS A 416 11.52 -8.69 -21.46
C CYS A 416 12.35 -8.83 -20.18
N PHE A 417 13.66 -8.65 -20.26
CA PHE A 417 14.60 -8.71 -19.13
C PHE A 417 14.42 -7.58 -18.11
N GLY A 418 13.74 -6.47 -18.45
CA GLY A 418 13.39 -5.44 -17.48
C GLY A 418 12.43 -5.98 -16.42
N CYS A 419 11.44 -6.78 -16.86
CA CYS A 419 10.45 -7.39 -15.99
C CYS A 419 10.81 -8.82 -15.54
N HIS A 420 11.59 -9.57 -16.31
CA HIS A 420 11.87 -10.98 -16.04
C HIS A 420 13.36 -11.25 -15.81
N GLU A 421 13.66 -12.23 -14.96
CA GLU A 421 15.00 -12.84 -14.91
C GLU A 421 15.13 -13.84 -16.07
N ILE A 422 15.96 -13.51 -17.05
CA ILE A 422 16.19 -14.33 -18.25
C ILE A 422 17.71 -14.57 -18.37
N PRO A 423 18.16 -15.84 -18.32
CA PRO A 423 19.58 -16.17 -18.44
C PRO A 423 20.22 -15.60 -19.72
N GLY A 424 21.31 -14.84 -19.57
CA GLY A 424 22.06 -14.23 -20.67
C GLY A 424 21.64 -12.81 -21.05
N PHE A 425 20.75 -12.18 -20.29
CA PHE A 425 20.29 -10.79 -20.49
C PHE A 425 20.46 -9.94 -19.21
N GLU A 426 21.25 -10.39 -18.24
CA GLU A 426 21.41 -9.75 -16.93
C GLU A 426 22.06 -8.36 -17.02
N GLN A 427 22.86 -8.13 -18.06
CA GLN A 427 23.62 -6.88 -18.28
C GLN A 427 23.01 -6.00 -19.38
N GLU A 428 21.84 -6.35 -19.91
CA GLU A 428 21.21 -5.57 -20.97
C GLU A 428 20.68 -4.22 -20.45
N ALA A 429 20.81 -3.19 -21.28
CA ALA A 429 20.44 -1.83 -20.90
C ALA A 429 18.92 -1.68 -20.75
N GLU A 430 18.52 -0.78 -19.86
CA GLU A 430 17.11 -0.43 -19.61
C GLU A 430 16.41 0.06 -20.90
N VAL A 431 15.12 -0.24 -21.00
CA VAL A 431 14.35 -0.06 -22.24
C VAL A 431 13.62 1.28 -22.28
N GLY A 432 13.11 1.74 -21.13
CA GLY A 432 12.37 2.98 -20.99
C GLY A 432 13.26 4.15 -20.56
N PRO A 433 12.86 5.40 -20.86
CA PRO A 433 13.55 6.59 -20.37
C PRO A 433 13.52 6.69 -18.84
N GLU A 434 14.54 7.32 -18.26
CA GLU A 434 14.58 7.66 -16.84
C GLU A 434 13.52 8.72 -16.49
N LEU A 435 12.75 8.45 -15.43
CA LEU A 435 11.61 9.25 -14.98
C LEU A 435 11.82 9.88 -13.59
N THR A 436 12.95 9.64 -12.93
CA THR A 436 13.27 10.17 -11.58
C THR A 436 12.97 11.67 -11.39
N ARG A 437 13.17 12.48 -12.44
CA ARG A 437 12.90 13.92 -12.46
C ARG A 437 11.92 14.32 -13.55
N PHE A 438 10.97 13.45 -13.86
CA PHE A 438 10.00 13.69 -14.94
C PHE A 438 9.16 14.95 -14.70
N GLY A 439 8.80 15.25 -13.44
CA GLY A 439 8.00 16.42 -13.08
C GLY A 439 8.69 17.76 -13.32
N ASP A 440 10.02 17.77 -13.48
CA ASP A 440 10.80 18.98 -13.76
C ASP A 440 10.85 19.32 -15.25
N LYS A 441 10.40 18.41 -16.13
CA LYS A 441 10.52 18.59 -17.58
C LYS A 441 9.57 19.69 -18.06
N PRO A 442 10.10 20.76 -18.67
CA PRO A 442 9.25 21.78 -19.28
C PRO A 442 8.62 21.23 -20.58
N PRO A 443 7.52 21.84 -21.07
CA PRO A 443 6.85 21.40 -22.30
C PRO A 443 7.78 21.30 -23.52
N GLU A 444 8.86 22.07 -23.56
CA GLU A 444 9.84 22.12 -24.65
C GLU A 444 10.66 20.84 -24.77
N GLU A 445 10.87 20.13 -23.66
CA GLU A 445 11.58 18.84 -23.64
C GLU A 445 10.68 17.64 -23.96
N LEU A 446 9.38 17.87 -24.15
CA LEU A 446 8.40 16.82 -24.46
C LEU A 446 8.12 16.77 -25.95
N ASP A 447 8.29 15.59 -26.55
CA ASP A 447 7.97 15.36 -27.96
C ASP A 447 6.46 15.12 -28.14
N PHE A 448 5.76 16.12 -28.69
CA PHE A 448 4.33 16.04 -29.01
C PHE A 448 4.04 15.26 -30.31
N GLY A 449 5.03 14.97 -31.14
CA GLY A 449 4.89 14.21 -32.39
C GLY A 449 3.68 14.62 -33.23
N ARG A 450 2.89 13.63 -33.66
CA ARG A 450 1.64 13.82 -34.44
C ARG A 450 0.54 14.61 -33.73
N LEU A 451 0.67 14.82 -32.42
CA LEU A 451 -0.29 15.55 -31.60
C LEU A 451 0.09 17.02 -31.40
N ALA A 452 1.19 17.49 -31.99
CA ALA A 452 1.53 18.92 -31.99
C ALA A 452 0.34 19.76 -32.50
N GLY A 453 -0.10 20.73 -31.71
CA GLY A 453 -1.27 21.57 -32.01
C GLY A 453 -2.64 20.90 -31.80
N ARG A 454 -2.70 19.61 -31.48
CA ARG A 454 -3.96 18.86 -31.23
C ARG A 454 -4.30 18.71 -29.75
N ILE A 455 -3.31 18.88 -28.88
CA ILE A 455 -3.47 18.89 -27.42
C ILE A 455 -2.81 20.12 -26.82
N ALA A 456 -3.21 20.50 -25.60
CA ALA A 456 -2.56 21.58 -24.87
C ALA A 456 -1.07 21.27 -24.67
N ARG A 457 -0.21 22.27 -24.92
CA ARG A 457 1.25 22.12 -24.82
C ARG A 457 1.71 22.21 -23.37
N THR A 458 1.33 21.23 -22.54
CA THR A 458 1.68 21.17 -21.12
C THR A 458 2.11 19.75 -20.71
N PRO A 459 2.89 19.59 -19.62
CA PRO A 459 3.30 18.26 -19.17
C PRO A 459 2.11 17.39 -18.74
N GLN A 460 1.06 17.98 -18.17
CA GLN A 460 -0.15 17.26 -17.74
C GLN A 460 -0.86 16.63 -18.94
N ALA A 461 -1.09 17.41 -20.01
CA ALA A 461 -1.80 16.94 -21.20
C ALA A 461 -0.96 15.92 -21.98
N TRP A 462 0.35 16.15 -22.08
CA TRP A 462 1.27 15.21 -22.71
C TRP A 462 1.29 13.87 -21.96
N THR A 463 1.49 13.88 -20.65
CA THR A 463 1.59 12.66 -19.82
C THR A 463 0.29 11.88 -19.82
N LEU A 464 -0.84 12.56 -19.64
CA LEU A 464 -2.15 11.90 -19.67
C LEU A 464 -2.36 11.18 -21.02
N LYS A 465 -2.09 11.87 -22.13
CA LYS A 465 -2.27 11.28 -23.46
C LYS A 465 -1.26 10.16 -23.72
N LYS A 466 -0.02 10.29 -23.21
CA LYS A 466 1.01 9.26 -23.32
C LYS A 466 0.63 7.97 -22.58
N LEU A 467 -0.02 8.10 -21.43
CA LEU A 467 -0.50 6.95 -20.65
C LEU A 467 -1.74 6.29 -21.26
N GLN A 468 -2.61 7.07 -21.92
CA GLN A 468 -3.81 6.53 -22.58
C GLN A 468 -3.51 5.82 -23.90
N ASP A 469 -2.60 6.39 -24.71
CA ASP A 469 -2.23 5.85 -26.00
C ASP A 469 -0.78 6.29 -26.30
N PRO A 470 0.22 5.48 -25.94
CA PRO A 470 1.61 5.86 -26.12
C PRO A 470 2.01 6.03 -27.59
N ARG A 471 1.42 5.23 -28.50
CA ARG A 471 1.87 5.05 -29.89
C ARG A 471 1.24 6.07 -30.86
N VAL A 472 0.16 6.74 -30.48
CA VAL A 472 -0.41 7.84 -31.27
C VAL A 472 0.59 8.98 -31.57
N PHE A 473 1.62 9.14 -30.75
CA PHE A 473 2.68 10.14 -30.97
C PHE A 473 3.53 9.82 -32.21
N ARG A 474 3.86 8.53 -32.43
CA ARG A 474 4.62 7.98 -33.57
C ARG A 474 4.63 6.44 -33.52
N ASP A 475 4.69 5.79 -34.68
CA ASP A 475 4.56 4.32 -34.80
C ASP A 475 5.75 3.53 -34.23
N THR A 476 6.94 4.15 -34.13
CA THR A 476 8.19 3.50 -33.72
C THR A 476 8.37 3.35 -32.20
N LEU A 477 7.40 3.80 -31.41
CA LEU A 477 7.49 3.74 -29.95
C LEU A 477 7.27 2.33 -29.41
N LYS A 478 8.20 1.90 -28.56
CA LYS A 478 8.20 0.56 -27.95
C LYS A 478 7.33 0.44 -26.71
N MET A 479 6.92 1.57 -26.12
CA MET A 479 6.05 1.56 -24.93
C MET A 479 4.74 0.83 -25.25
N PRO A 480 4.40 -0.24 -24.53
CA PRO A 480 3.15 -0.96 -24.73
C PRO A 480 1.97 -0.14 -24.24
N ASP A 481 0.77 -0.46 -24.73
CA ASP A 481 -0.46 0.12 -24.21
C ASP A 481 -0.75 -0.44 -22.80
N PRO A 482 -0.75 0.42 -21.76
CA PRO A 482 -1.00 -0.02 -20.39
C PRO A 482 -2.49 -0.28 -20.10
N ARG A 483 -3.41 0.05 -21.04
CA ARG A 483 -4.88 -0.09 -20.93
C ARG A 483 -5.44 0.46 -19.63
N LEU A 484 -5.10 1.72 -19.37
CA LEU A 484 -5.54 2.44 -18.18
C LEU A 484 -6.89 3.11 -18.43
N SER A 485 -7.75 3.10 -17.42
CA SER A 485 -8.91 3.99 -17.39
C SER A 485 -8.46 5.46 -17.35
N LEU A 486 -9.36 6.39 -17.65
CA LEU A 486 -9.06 7.82 -17.54
C LEU A 486 -8.67 8.22 -16.10
N GLU A 487 -9.28 7.60 -15.09
CA GLU A 487 -8.99 7.87 -13.67
C GLU A 487 -7.61 7.34 -13.28
N GLU A 488 -7.27 6.12 -13.70
CA GLU A 488 -5.96 5.52 -13.47
C GLU A 488 -4.86 6.34 -14.16
N ALA A 489 -5.08 6.75 -15.42
CA ALA A 489 -4.14 7.58 -16.16
C ALA A 489 -3.96 8.96 -15.51
N ARG A 490 -5.01 9.55 -14.92
CA ARG A 490 -4.91 10.80 -14.14
C ARG A 490 -4.10 10.61 -12.86
N ALA A 491 -4.35 9.56 -12.09
CA ALA A 491 -3.60 9.25 -10.87
C ALA A 491 -2.11 9.02 -11.18
N LEU A 492 -1.79 8.24 -12.21
CA LEU A 492 -0.42 8.07 -12.70
C LEU A 492 0.21 9.38 -13.19
N THR A 493 -0.56 10.24 -13.86
CA THR A 493 -0.08 11.58 -14.24
C THR A 493 0.30 12.41 -13.02
N VAL A 494 -0.54 12.42 -11.97
CA VAL A 494 -0.23 13.10 -10.70
C VAL A 494 1.07 12.57 -10.11
N TYR A 495 1.23 11.25 -10.05
CA TYR A 495 2.44 10.63 -9.53
C TYR A 495 3.68 10.96 -10.36
N LEU A 496 3.64 10.85 -11.69
CA LEU A 496 4.79 11.15 -12.55
C LEU A 496 5.19 12.62 -12.45
N LEU A 497 4.23 13.54 -12.37
CA LEU A 497 4.51 14.97 -12.15
C LEU A 497 5.03 15.26 -10.73
N SER A 498 4.81 14.34 -9.78
CA SER A 498 5.36 14.44 -8.42
C SER A 498 6.85 14.08 -8.33
N LEU A 499 7.39 13.44 -9.37
CA LEU A 499 8.80 13.09 -9.48
C LEU A 499 9.61 14.33 -9.88
N SER A 500 9.73 15.26 -8.94
CA SER A 500 10.49 16.52 -9.09
C SER A 500 11.75 16.51 -8.24
N GLY A 501 12.81 17.13 -8.74
CA GLY A 501 14.11 17.25 -8.07
C GLY A 501 14.26 18.50 -7.20
N GLU A 502 13.23 19.34 -7.05
CA GLU A 502 13.30 20.55 -6.24
C GLU A 502 13.68 20.20 -4.78
N PRO A 503 14.85 20.61 -4.28
CA PRO A 503 15.31 20.21 -2.97
C PRO A 503 14.52 20.93 -1.88
N VAL A 504 13.71 20.19 -1.14
CA VAL A 504 13.08 20.70 0.08
C VAL A 504 13.98 20.39 1.29
N PRO A 505 14.23 21.33 2.22
CA PRO A 505 15.02 21.07 3.42
C PRO A 505 14.44 19.93 4.26
N ALA A 506 15.31 19.18 4.96
CA ALA A 506 14.92 17.99 5.72
C ALA A 506 13.81 18.24 6.77
N ALA A 507 13.75 19.45 7.35
CA ALA A 507 12.71 19.83 8.31
C ALA A 507 11.29 19.76 7.73
N TYR A 508 11.14 19.88 6.42
CA TYR A 508 9.85 19.83 5.71
C TYR A 508 9.57 18.45 5.10
N ARG A 509 10.53 17.53 5.15
CA ARG A 509 10.36 16.17 4.62
C ARG A 509 9.69 15.30 5.66
N TYR A 510 8.84 14.41 5.18
CA TYR A 510 8.23 13.40 6.02
C TYR A 510 9.28 12.40 6.51
N ARG A 511 9.26 12.13 7.81
CA ARG A 511 10.05 11.09 8.47
C ARG A 511 9.12 10.24 9.32
N ARG A 512 8.98 8.97 8.95
CA ARG A 512 8.23 7.99 9.74
C ARG A 512 9.10 7.49 10.90
N ASP A 513 9.41 8.39 11.83
CA ASP A 513 10.28 8.10 12.98
C ASP A 513 9.47 7.56 14.19
N GLY A 514 8.36 6.86 13.95
CA GLY A 514 7.47 6.33 14.99
C GLY A 514 7.50 4.81 15.20
N GLY A 515 8.32 4.07 14.45
CA GLY A 515 8.49 2.62 14.67
C GLY A 515 9.77 2.36 15.45
N ASP A 516 9.64 1.80 16.65
CA ASP A 516 10.77 1.41 17.49
C ASP A 516 11.82 0.58 16.69
N PRO A 517 13.05 1.08 16.54
CA PRO A 517 14.12 0.38 15.80
C PRO A 517 14.77 -0.75 16.61
N ARG A 518 14.31 -1.05 17.83
CA ARG A 518 14.95 -2.03 18.74
C ARG A 518 14.64 -3.51 18.47
N GLY A 519 13.78 -3.84 17.50
CA GLY A 519 13.57 -5.24 17.11
C GLY A 519 14.75 -5.80 16.29
N PRO A 520 15.34 -6.96 16.65
CA PRO A 520 16.49 -7.50 15.92
C PRO A 520 16.14 -7.73 14.45
N ALA A 521 17.04 -7.25 13.58
CA ALA A 521 16.85 -7.20 12.13
C ALA A 521 16.42 -8.55 11.54
N HIS A 522 17.00 -9.64 12.06
CA HIS A 522 16.57 -11.03 12.02
C HIS A 522 17.12 -11.64 13.32
N PRO A 523 16.32 -12.28 14.19
CA PRO A 523 16.87 -13.02 15.31
C PRO A 523 17.93 -14.02 14.78
N PRO A 524 19.17 -14.05 15.29
CA PRO A 524 20.11 -15.08 14.91
C PRO A 524 19.65 -16.45 15.44
N GLY A 525 20.32 -17.52 14.99
CA GLY A 525 20.09 -18.86 15.53
C GLY A 525 18.85 -19.60 14.98
N PRO A 526 18.38 -20.63 15.69
CA PRO A 526 17.32 -21.53 15.23
C PRO A 526 15.99 -20.84 14.91
N PHE A 527 15.54 -19.91 15.76
CA PHE A 527 14.29 -19.17 15.53
C PHE A 527 14.35 -18.28 14.29
N GLY A 528 15.48 -17.61 14.07
CA GLY A 528 15.73 -16.86 12.84
C GLY A 528 15.62 -17.69 11.57
N ARG A 529 16.09 -18.94 11.61
CA ARG A 529 15.97 -19.88 10.49
C ARG A 529 14.51 -20.25 10.25
N LEU A 530 13.77 -20.60 11.32
CA LEU A 530 12.33 -20.90 11.23
C LEU A 530 11.52 -19.73 10.67
N LEU A 531 11.74 -18.50 11.17
CA LEU A 531 11.08 -17.29 10.65
C LEU A 531 11.28 -17.11 9.13
N ARG A 532 12.47 -17.42 8.62
CA ARG A 532 12.80 -17.34 7.18
C ARG A 532 12.24 -18.51 6.39
N ASP A 533 12.31 -19.72 6.92
CA ASP A 533 11.89 -20.94 6.24
C ASP A 533 10.38 -21.01 6.09
N LEU A 534 9.63 -20.57 7.10
CA LEU A 534 8.17 -20.54 7.11
C LEU A 534 7.60 -19.20 6.66
N ARG A 535 8.45 -18.22 6.33
CA ARG A 535 8.05 -16.88 5.89
C ARG A 535 7.08 -16.20 6.84
N CYS A 536 7.31 -16.29 8.15
CA CYS A 536 6.41 -15.72 9.17
C CYS A 536 6.14 -14.22 8.94
N LEU A 537 7.17 -13.47 8.50
CA LEU A 537 7.06 -12.03 8.24
C LEU A 537 6.28 -11.67 6.96
N THR A 538 5.88 -12.65 6.13
CA THR A 538 4.91 -12.39 5.06
C THR A 538 3.54 -12.05 5.66
N CYS A 539 3.18 -12.67 6.79
CA CYS A 539 1.89 -12.47 7.44
C CYS A 539 1.99 -11.54 8.66
N HIS A 540 3.04 -11.70 9.47
CA HIS A 540 3.23 -11.01 10.73
C HIS A 540 4.18 -9.82 10.60
N THR A 541 4.05 -8.86 11.51
CA THR A 541 5.09 -7.85 11.72
C THR A 541 6.02 -8.21 12.88
N LEU A 542 7.28 -7.78 12.79
CA LEU A 542 8.26 -7.76 13.87
C LEU A 542 8.96 -6.40 13.86
N GLY A 543 8.68 -5.58 14.87
CA GLY A 543 8.97 -4.15 14.86
C GLY A 543 8.27 -3.47 13.68
N ALA A 544 9.02 -2.71 12.89
CA ALA A 544 8.51 -2.01 11.70
C ALA A 544 8.47 -2.87 10.42
N ARG A 545 8.86 -4.15 10.47
CA ARG A 545 9.03 -5.02 9.30
C ARG A 545 7.95 -6.08 9.21
N GLY A 546 7.63 -6.53 8.00
CA GLY A 546 6.71 -7.64 7.73
C GLY A 546 5.35 -7.21 7.20
N GLY A 547 4.40 -8.16 7.16
CA GLY A 547 3.04 -7.97 6.64
C GLY A 547 2.01 -7.68 7.73
N ASP A 548 0.87 -7.10 7.33
CA ASP A 548 -0.26 -6.73 8.20
C ASP A 548 -1.45 -7.72 8.12
N LEU A 549 -1.23 -8.90 7.53
CA LEU A 549 -2.24 -9.94 7.43
C LEU A 549 -2.57 -10.56 8.80
N ALA A 550 -1.58 -10.61 9.69
CA ALA A 550 -1.64 -11.20 11.03
C ALA A 550 -1.09 -10.22 12.10
N PRO A 551 -1.34 -10.48 13.40
CA PRO A 551 -0.87 -9.61 14.49
C PRO A 551 0.65 -9.44 14.54
N SER A 552 1.11 -8.35 15.16
CA SER A 552 2.53 -8.14 15.42
C SER A 552 3.04 -9.14 16.44
N LEU A 553 4.19 -9.77 16.16
CA LEU A 553 4.86 -10.69 17.08
C LEU A 553 5.75 -9.95 18.10
N SER A 554 5.91 -8.63 17.95
CA SER A 554 6.93 -7.84 18.67
C SER A 554 6.84 -7.91 20.20
N LEU A 555 5.67 -8.24 20.73
CA LEU A 555 5.38 -8.31 22.15
C LEU A 555 4.83 -9.67 22.57
N GLU A 556 4.80 -10.65 21.66
CA GLU A 556 4.07 -11.91 21.85
C GLU A 556 4.50 -12.63 23.15
N GLY A 557 5.79 -12.55 23.48
CA GLY A 557 6.36 -13.13 24.69
C GLY A 557 5.77 -12.56 25.99
N SER A 558 5.36 -11.29 26.01
CA SER A 558 4.67 -10.67 27.16
C SER A 558 3.14 -10.70 27.05
N GLN A 559 2.58 -11.09 25.89
CA GLN A 559 1.12 -11.15 25.68
C GLN A 559 0.51 -12.48 26.11
N VAL A 560 1.05 -13.58 25.60
CA VAL A 560 0.44 -14.91 25.73
C VAL A 560 1.19 -15.82 26.69
N THR A 561 0.50 -16.84 27.21
CA THR A 561 1.11 -17.90 28.03
C THR A 561 1.90 -18.87 27.15
N GLU A 562 2.93 -19.50 27.71
CA GLU A 562 3.78 -20.46 26.99
C GLU A 562 2.98 -21.71 26.60
N GLU A 563 2.11 -22.18 27.50
CA GLU A 563 1.27 -23.36 27.32
C GLU A 563 0.29 -23.16 26.17
N TRP A 564 -0.36 -21.99 26.13
CA TRP A 564 -1.29 -21.68 25.05
C TRP A 564 -0.57 -21.54 23.72
N LEU A 565 0.57 -20.84 23.67
CA LEU A 565 1.31 -20.64 22.43
C LEU A 565 1.81 -21.98 21.86
N SER A 566 2.31 -22.87 22.72
CA SER A 566 2.73 -24.22 22.34
C SER A 566 1.59 -25.03 21.72
N GLU A 567 0.41 -25.02 22.35
CA GLU A 567 -0.77 -25.72 21.85
C GLU A 567 -1.33 -25.09 20.56
N PHE A 568 -1.35 -23.76 20.48
CA PHE A 568 -1.81 -23.03 19.30
C PHE A 568 -0.91 -23.29 18.09
N LEU A 569 0.41 -23.37 18.27
CA LEU A 569 1.35 -23.71 17.19
C LEU A 569 1.22 -25.16 16.73
N ARG A 570 0.79 -26.07 17.61
CA ARG A 570 0.51 -27.46 17.28
C ARG A 570 -0.80 -27.60 16.52
N HIS A 571 -1.84 -26.88 16.94
CA HIS A 571 -3.18 -26.94 16.38
C HIS A 571 -3.80 -25.53 16.26
N PRO A 572 -3.44 -24.76 15.22
CA PRO A 572 -3.96 -23.41 15.05
C PRO A 572 -5.49 -23.39 14.94
N ASN A 573 -6.16 -22.70 15.87
CA ASN A 573 -7.61 -22.64 15.96
C ASN A 573 -8.18 -21.23 15.77
N PHE A 574 -9.50 -21.10 15.88
CA PHE A 574 -10.23 -19.85 15.63
C PHE A 574 -10.24 -18.97 16.87
N LEU A 575 -9.50 -17.86 16.85
CA LEU A 575 -9.58 -16.86 17.91
C LEU A 575 -10.70 -15.83 17.71
N ARG A 576 -11.07 -15.55 16.47
CA ARG A 576 -12.14 -14.61 16.11
C ARG A 576 -12.92 -15.16 14.91
N PRO A 577 -14.16 -15.66 15.10
CA PRO A 577 -14.94 -16.25 14.02
C PRO A 577 -15.14 -15.33 12.80
N ILE A 578 -15.23 -14.02 13.03
CA ILE A 578 -15.44 -13.00 11.98
C ILE A 578 -14.20 -12.76 11.11
N LEU A 579 -12.98 -13.04 11.62
CA LEU A 579 -11.77 -12.80 10.85
C LEU A 579 -11.55 -13.89 9.79
N ALA A 580 -11.43 -13.45 8.54
CA ALA A 580 -11.09 -14.30 7.40
C ALA A 580 -9.65 -14.84 7.43
N PRO A 581 -8.60 -14.06 7.79
CA PRO A 581 -7.23 -14.56 7.92
C PRO A 581 -7.05 -15.42 9.17
N ARG A 582 -6.32 -16.54 9.04
CA ARG A 582 -6.02 -17.48 10.13
C ARG A 582 -4.60 -17.99 9.99
N MET A 583 -3.98 -18.36 11.10
CA MET A 583 -2.66 -19.00 11.07
C MET A 583 -2.79 -20.40 10.43
N PRO A 584 -2.03 -20.70 9.36
CA PRO A 584 -2.01 -22.04 8.79
C PRO A 584 -1.31 -23.04 9.72
N ASP A 585 -1.67 -24.32 9.57
CA ASP A 585 -0.88 -25.40 10.12
C ASP A 585 0.37 -25.61 9.26
N PHE A 586 1.54 -25.37 9.86
CA PHE A 586 2.85 -25.54 9.22
C PHE A 586 3.51 -26.88 9.55
N ASN A 587 2.82 -27.76 10.29
CA ASN A 587 3.32 -29.07 10.71
C ASN A 587 4.69 -28.97 11.41
N LEU A 588 4.76 -28.12 12.44
CA LEU A 588 5.98 -27.88 13.23
C LEU A 588 6.31 -29.10 14.10
N SER A 589 7.60 -29.44 14.20
CA SER A 589 8.04 -30.46 15.14
C SER A 589 7.97 -29.96 16.59
N PRO A 590 7.88 -30.85 17.60
CA PRO A 590 7.94 -30.47 19.00
C PRO A 590 9.17 -29.60 19.35
N GLU A 591 10.32 -29.87 18.75
CA GLU A 591 11.58 -29.11 18.92
C GLU A 591 11.47 -27.70 18.36
N GLU A 592 10.83 -27.56 17.19
CA GLU A 592 10.60 -26.27 16.54
C GLU A 592 9.60 -25.42 17.34
N ILE A 593 8.52 -26.03 17.85
CA ILE A 593 7.57 -25.35 18.74
C ILE A 593 8.30 -24.84 19.99
N ARG A 594 9.10 -25.68 20.64
CA ARG A 594 9.92 -25.26 21.80
C ARG A 594 10.83 -24.10 21.45
N THR A 595 11.51 -24.17 20.31
CA THR A 595 12.38 -23.09 19.81
C THR A 595 11.64 -21.77 19.64
N VAL A 596 10.43 -21.79 19.06
CA VAL A 596 9.60 -20.59 18.86
C VAL A 596 9.18 -20.02 20.21
N VAL A 597 8.60 -20.84 21.10
CA VAL A 597 8.10 -20.41 22.41
C VAL A 597 9.22 -19.80 23.26
N GLU A 598 10.36 -20.49 23.36
CA GLU A 598 11.51 -20.03 24.14
C GLU A 598 12.06 -18.71 23.59
N SER A 599 12.17 -18.60 22.26
CA SER A 599 12.66 -17.37 21.64
C SER A 599 11.70 -16.21 21.88
N MET A 600 10.40 -16.41 21.69
CA MET A 600 9.39 -15.36 21.94
C MET A 600 9.46 -14.87 23.39
N ARG A 601 9.57 -15.78 24.36
CA ARG A 601 9.72 -15.46 25.77
C ARG A 601 10.98 -14.66 26.12
N VAL A 602 12.06 -14.83 25.36
CA VAL A 602 13.34 -14.17 25.69
C VAL A 602 13.51 -12.86 24.92
N ILE A 603 13.09 -12.80 23.65
CA ILE A 603 13.45 -11.68 22.76
C ILE A 603 12.26 -10.80 22.36
N LEU A 604 11.02 -11.28 22.54
CA LEU A 604 9.79 -10.56 22.15
C LEU A 604 9.00 -10.14 23.39
N VAL A 605 9.71 -9.58 24.36
CA VAL A 605 9.20 -9.17 25.67
C VAL A 605 9.27 -7.66 25.87
N ASN A 606 8.55 -7.19 26.88
CA ASN A 606 8.52 -5.81 27.30
C ASN A 606 8.36 -5.74 28.82
N ASP A 607 9.38 -5.16 29.46
CA ASP A 607 9.45 -5.08 30.93
C ASP A 607 8.24 -4.33 31.51
N GLU A 608 7.73 -3.28 30.86
CA GLU A 608 6.55 -2.56 31.37
C GLU A 608 5.29 -3.45 31.44
N ILE A 609 5.18 -4.47 30.58
CA ILE A 609 4.07 -5.44 30.57
C ILE A 609 4.33 -6.55 31.58
N ASP A 610 5.54 -7.11 31.61
CA ASP A 610 5.86 -8.23 32.49
C ASP A 610 5.98 -7.80 33.97
N GLU A 611 6.39 -6.56 34.23
CA GLU A 611 6.43 -5.93 35.55
C GLU A 611 5.09 -5.33 35.99
N ALA A 612 4.08 -5.28 35.10
CA ALA A 612 2.72 -4.87 35.46
C ALA A 612 2.08 -5.93 36.37
N ARG A 613 2.53 -5.95 37.63
CA ARG A 613 1.95 -6.74 38.70
C ARG A 613 0.69 -6.04 39.14
N THR A 614 -0.43 -6.73 39.04
CA THR A 614 -1.60 -6.42 39.85
C THR A 614 -1.21 -6.66 41.31
N GLU A 615 -1.39 -5.67 42.16
CA GLU A 615 -0.78 -5.62 43.50
C GLU A 615 -1.34 -6.68 44.49
N THR A 616 -2.33 -7.47 44.09
CA THR A 616 -3.06 -8.41 44.94
C THR A 616 -2.68 -9.88 44.69
N ARG A 617 -1.87 -10.44 45.59
CA ARG A 617 -1.69 -11.88 45.78
C ARG A 617 -2.39 -12.32 47.08
N GLY A 618 -2.88 -13.57 47.12
CA GLY A 618 -3.51 -14.14 48.33
C GLY A 618 -4.97 -13.75 48.51
N GLU A 619 -5.42 -13.59 49.76
CA GLU A 619 -6.83 -13.42 50.15
C GLU A 619 -7.54 -12.23 49.48
N GLY A 620 -6.80 -11.18 49.09
CA GLY A 620 -7.33 -10.00 48.40
C GLY A 620 -7.70 -10.20 46.92
N ARG A 621 -7.28 -11.30 46.27
CA ARG A 621 -7.56 -11.53 44.83
C ARG A 621 -9.05 -11.81 44.56
N VAL A 622 -9.72 -12.58 45.44
CA VAL A 622 -11.12 -13.00 45.23
C VAL A 622 -12.09 -11.80 45.28
N PRO A 623 -12.02 -10.89 46.27
CA PRO A 623 -12.82 -9.66 46.25
C PRO A 623 -12.60 -8.82 44.99
N MET A 624 -11.34 -8.69 44.56
CA MET A 624 -10.96 -7.88 43.41
C MET A 624 -11.45 -8.50 42.08
N ALA A 625 -11.46 -9.83 41.96
CA ALA A 625 -12.06 -10.53 40.83
C ALA A 625 -13.58 -10.29 40.73
N ARG A 626 -14.30 -10.25 41.87
CA ARG A 626 -15.75 -9.95 41.89
C ARG A 626 -16.04 -8.51 41.49
N GLU A 627 -15.18 -7.57 41.90
CA GLU A 627 -15.26 -6.19 41.43
C GLU A 627 -15.01 -6.11 39.92
N GLY A 628 -13.99 -6.81 39.42
CA GLY A 628 -13.73 -6.94 37.98
C GLY A 628 -14.91 -7.48 37.20
N GLU A 629 -15.59 -8.51 37.70
CA GLU A 629 -16.83 -9.03 37.09
C GLU A 629 -17.93 -7.96 37.03
N THR A 630 -18.12 -7.21 38.12
CA THR A 630 -19.10 -6.12 38.19
C THR A 630 -18.77 -5.01 37.18
N LEU A 631 -17.49 -4.63 37.08
CA LEU A 631 -17.00 -3.68 36.08
C LEU A 631 -17.24 -4.17 34.66
N TYR A 632 -16.98 -5.45 34.38
CA TYR A 632 -17.17 -6.06 33.06
C TYR A 632 -18.63 -5.97 32.59
N GLN A 633 -19.58 -6.12 33.53
CA GLN A 633 -21.00 -5.93 33.25
C GLN A 633 -21.36 -4.45 33.09
N ARG A 634 -20.90 -3.59 34.00
CA ARG A 634 -21.21 -2.15 34.02
C ARG A 634 -20.70 -1.41 32.79
N LEU A 635 -19.50 -1.75 32.32
CA LEU A 635 -18.89 -1.17 31.12
C LEU A 635 -19.46 -1.74 29.82
N GLY A 636 -20.36 -2.73 29.90
CA GLY A 636 -21.02 -3.29 28.73
C GLY A 636 -20.10 -4.15 27.85
N CYS A 637 -19.02 -4.72 28.41
CA CYS A 637 -18.03 -5.50 27.65
C CYS A 637 -18.67 -6.68 26.87
N ARG A 638 -19.78 -7.24 27.39
CA ARG A 638 -20.57 -8.32 26.76
C ARG A 638 -21.24 -7.92 25.44
N ALA A 639 -21.43 -6.62 25.19
CA ALA A 639 -21.98 -6.15 23.92
C ALA A 639 -21.04 -6.48 22.74
N CYS A 640 -19.73 -6.57 23.01
CA CYS A 640 -18.73 -6.89 22.00
C CYS A 640 -18.09 -8.26 22.20
N HIS A 641 -17.95 -8.75 23.45
CA HIS A 641 -17.24 -9.98 23.77
C HIS A 641 -18.18 -11.12 24.19
N GLN A 642 -17.82 -12.34 23.79
CA GLN A 642 -18.50 -13.57 24.22
C GLN A 642 -17.91 -14.12 25.52
N LEU A 643 -18.80 -14.63 26.38
CA LEU A 643 -18.53 -15.55 27.47
C LEU A 643 -19.50 -16.74 27.34
N GLY A 644 -18.95 -17.93 27.13
CA GLY A 644 -19.63 -19.11 26.61
C GLY A 644 -20.32 -18.80 25.28
N LEU A 645 -21.60 -19.16 25.18
CA LEU A 645 -22.44 -18.90 24.01
C LEU A 645 -23.18 -17.55 24.08
N ARG A 646 -22.84 -16.66 25.02
CA ARG A 646 -23.57 -15.40 25.26
C ARG A 646 -22.68 -14.18 25.05
N GLY A 647 -23.20 -13.14 24.40
CA GLY A 647 -22.52 -11.86 24.14
C GLY A 647 -22.28 -11.60 22.66
N GLY A 648 -21.59 -10.51 22.36
CA GLY A 648 -21.26 -10.09 20.99
C GLY A 648 -20.05 -10.81 20.39
N SER A 649 -19.98 -10.88 19.06
CA SER A 649 -18.88 -11.51 18.31
C SER A 649 -17.90 -10.51 17.70
N LEU A 650 -18.08 -9.21 17.96
CA LEU A 650 -17.24 -8.14 17.42
C LEU A 650 -15.82 -8.18 18.02
N GLY A 651 -15.73 -8.40 19.32
CA GLY A 651 -14.51 -8.65 20.07
C GLY A 651 -14.14 -10.14 20.08
N PRO A 652 -12.89 -10.49 20.45
CA PRO A 652 -12.52 -11.88 20.69
C PRO A 652 -13.34 -12.50 21.82
N GLU A 653 -13.54 -13.81 21.71
CA GLU A 653 -14.09 -14.68 22.74
C GLU A 653 -13.19 -14.63 24.01
N LEU A 654 -13.80 -14.51 25.19
CA LEU A 654 -13.09 -14.30 26.47
C LEU A 654 -13.22 -15.43 27.50
N THR A 655 -14.00 -16.48 27.23
CA THR A 655 -14.31 -17.59 28.16
C THR A 655 -13.06 -18.23 28.74
N ARG A 656 -12.01 -18.37 27.92
CA ARG A 656 -10.72 -18.93 28.33
C ARG A 656 -9.58 -17.95 28.14
N VAL A 657 -9.87 -16.64 28.28
CA VAL A 657 -8.85 -15.61 28.02
C VAL A 657 -7.67 -15.71 28.97
N GLY A 658 -7.88 -16.10 30.23
CA GLY A 658 -6.83 -16.30 31.23
C GLY A 658 -5.95 -17.54 31.00
N ALA A 659 -6.41 -18.50 30.19
CA ALA A 659 -5.56 -19.59 29.71
C ALA A 659 -4.61 -19.12 28.61
N ARG A 660 -4.99 -18.06 27.87
CA ARG A 660 -4.27 -17.55 26.70
C ARG A 660 -3.39 -16.34 26.99
N LEU A 661 -3.92 -15.33 27.68
CA LEU A 661 -3.26 -14.04 27.89
C LEU A 661 -2.68 -13.94 29.30
N LYS A 662 -1.51 -13.31 29.41
CA LYS A 662 -0.92 -12.95 30.68
C LYS A 662 -1.68 -11.80 31.32
N GLU A 663 -1.78 -11.81 32.64
CA GLU A 663 -2.53 -10.80 33.41
C GLU A 663 -2.00 -9.37 33.20
N GLY A 664 -0.67 -9.19 33.21
CA GLY A 664 -0.04 -7.88 32.97
C GLY A 664 -0.36 -7.31 31.58
N TRP A 665 -0.48 -8.17 30.57
CA TRP A 665 -0.94 -7.76 29.24
C TRP A 665 -2.40 -7.31 29.23
N ILE A 666 -3.29 -8.05 29.89
CA ILE A 666 -4.71 -7.67 30.00
C ILE A 666 -4.82 -6.29 30.67
N PHE A 667 -4.09 -6.07 31.76
CA PHE A 667 -4.03 -4.78 32.45
C PHE A 667 -3.59 -3.64 31.51
N ARG A 668 -2.45 -3.79 30.84
CA ARG A 668 -1.91 -2.75 29.94
C ARG A 668 -2.83 -2.49 28.73
N TRP A 669 -3.41 -3.54 28.15
CA TRP A 669 -4.36 -3.43 27.06
C TRP A 669 -5.63 -2.66 27.46
N LEU A 670 -6.13 -2.87 28.68
CA LEU A 670 -7.29 -2.14 29.20
C LEU A 670 -7.01 -0.66 29.46
N LYS A 671 -5.75 -0.30 29.77
CA LYS A 671 -5.33 1.08 30.03
C LYS A 671 -5.17 1.93 28.76
N ASP A 672 -4.68 1.35 27.67
CA ASP A 672 -4.43 2.07 26.42
C ASP A 672 -4.36 1.09 25.21
N PRO A 673 -5.51 0.62 24.70
CA PRO A 673 -5.52 -0.33 23.59
C PRO A 673 -4.99 0.28 22.28
N GLN A 674 -5.16 1.59 22.08
CA GLN A 674 -4.71 2.30 20.89
C GLN A 674 -3.18 2.42 20.80
N ARG A 675 -2.47 2.52 21.92
CA ARG A 675 -0.99 2.49 21.96
C ARG A 675 -0.42 1.19 21.43
N TYR A 676 -1.02 0.05 21.77
CA TYR A 676 -0.54 -1.26 21.31
C TYR A 676 -1.06 -1.64 19.91
N ARG A 677 -2.25 -1.16 19.56
CA ARG A 677 -2.83 -1.34 18.23
C ARG A 677 -3.54 -0.06 17.79
N PRO A 678 -2.89 0.79 16.98
CA PRO A 678 -3.55 1.93 16.35
C PRO A 678 -4.82 1.48 15.61
N GLY A 679 -5.93 2.20 15.81
CA GLY A 679 -7.24 1.83 15.26
C GLY A 679 -7.93 0.64 15.93
N ALA A 680 -7.51 0.23 17.14
CA ALA A 680 -8.26 -0.74 17.94
C ALA A 680 -9.71 -0.28 18.16
N LEU A 681 -10.67 -1.18 17.89
CA LEU A 681 -12.10 -0.92 18.08
C LEU A 681 -12.51 -0.87 19.56
N GLN A 682 -11.74 -1.50 20.44
CA GLN A 682 -11.98 -1.39 21.87
C GLN A 682 -11.63 0.03 22.31
N PRO A 683 -12.57 0.81 22.86
CA PRO A 683 -12.29 2.17 23.30
C PRO A 683 -11.38 2.16 24.53
N ASP A 684 -10.65 3.26 24.71
CA ASP A 684 -10.06 3.60 26.01
C ASP A 684 -11.18 4.09 26.93
N TYR A 685 -11.42 3.37 28.02
CA TYR A 685 -12.46 3.68 29.00
C TYR A 685 -11.96 4.66 30.09
N GLY A 686 -10.69 5.07 30.06
CA GLY A 686 -10.11 5.96 31.07
C GLY A 686 -10.02 5.32 32.47
N LEU A 687 -9.84 4.00 32.54
CA LEU A 687 -9.86 3.23 33.79
C LEU A 687 -8.72 3.66 34.72
N SER A 688 -9.01 3.74 36.02
CA SER A 688 -7.98 3.82 37.06
C SER A 688 -7.13 2.54 37.11
N ASP A 689 -5.95 2.60 37.72
CA ASP A 689 -5.08 1.42 37.87
C ASP A 689 -5.74 0.33 38.73
N HIS A 690 -6.55 0.72 39.71
CA HIS A 690 -7.36 -0.20 40.51
C HIS A 690 -8.41 -0.93 39.65
N GLU A 691 -9.23 -0.18 38.91
CA GLU A 691 -10.29 -0.76 38.06
C GLU A 691 -9.72 -1.66 36.96
N ALA A 692 -8.64 -1.21 36.31
CA ALA A 692 -7.95 -2.01 35.30
C ALA A 692 -7.36 -3.30 35.90
N SER A 693 -6.81 -3.24 37.12
CA SER A 693 -6.30 -4.42 37.82
C SER A 693 -7.42 -5.38 38.21
N ALA A 694 -8.55 -4.89 38.72
CA ALA A 694 -9.70 -5.72 39.06
C ALA A 694 -10.26 -6.47 37.84
N LEU A 695 -10.43 -5.77 36.72
CA LEU A 695 -10.82 -6.38 35.45
C LEU A 695 -9.79 -7.39 34.93
N ALA A 696 -8.50 -7.05 35.01
CA ALA A 696 -7.43 -7.93 34.56
C ALA A 696 -7.39 -9.24 35.36
N ILE A 697 -7.55 -9.17 36.69
CA ILE A 697 -7.65 -10.34 37.57
C ILE A 697 -8.84 -11.21 37.20
N TYR A 698 -10.04 -10.61 37.08
CA TYR A 698 -11.25 -11.34 36.70
C TYR A 698 -11.05 -12.12 35.38
N LEU A 699 -10.54 -11.44 34.35
CA LEU A 699 -10.29 -12.06 33.04
C LEU A 699 -9.16 -13.09 33.09
N ALA A 700 -8.10 -12.87 33.87
CA ALA A 700 -7.00 -13.82 34.04
C ALA A 700 -7.43 -15.11 34.77
N ASP A 701 -8.46 -15.04 35.60
CA ASP A 701 -9.03 -16.20 36.29
C ASP A 701 -9.96 -17.04 35.39
N LEU A 702 -10.38 -16.52 34.22
CA LEU A 702 -11.16 -17.26 33.22
C LEU A 702 -10.27 -18.23 32.43
N LYS A 703 -9.96 -19.40 33.03
CA LYS A 703 -9.08 -20.43 32.45
C LYS A 703 -9.82 -21.65 31.88
N GLU A 704 -11.04 -21.90 32.34
CA GLU A 704 -11.89 -23.04 31.92
C GLU A 704 -13.27 -22.54 31.50
N GLU A 705 -14.03 -23.34 30.74
CA GLU A 705 -15.44 -23.02 30.52
C GLU A 705 -16.18 -23.03 31.87
N PRO A 706 -17.00 -22.01 32.18
CA PRO A 706 -17.78 -22.02 33.40
C PRO A 706 -18.66 -23.26 33.40
N ARG A 707 -18.50 -24.13 34.41
CA ARG A 707 -19.34 -25.31 34.58
C ARG A 707 -20.79 -24.85 34.54
N ASN A 708 -21.58 -25.45 33.67
CA ASN A 708 -23.01 -25.20 33.56
C ASN A 708 -23.66 -25.55 34.91
N HIS A 709 -23.76 -24.58 35.83
CA HIS A 709 -24.62 -24.64 37.01
C HIS A 709 -26.07 -24.44 36.56
N GLN A 710 -26.57 -25.40 35.78
CA GLN A 710 -27.99 -25.60 35.50
C GLN A 710 -28.24 -27.12 35.48
N LYS A 711 -28.17 -27.70 36.68
CA LYS A 711 -28.83 -28.96 37.09
C LYS A 711 -28.53 -29.22 38.57
N ALA A 712 -29.05 -28.36 39.44
CA ALA A 712 -29.30 -28.62 40.86
C ALA A 712 -30.02 -27.41 41.45
N GLU A 713 -31.33 -27.36 41.24
CA GLU A 713 -32.40 -27.08 42.22
C GLU A 713 -33.74 -27.04 41.49
#